data_AF-A0A8J5VWP4-F1
#
_entry.id   AF-A0A8J5VWP4-F1
#
_cell.length_a   1.000
_cell.length_b   1.000
_cell.length_c   1.000
_cell.angle_alpha   90.00
_cell.angle_beta   90.00
_cell.angle_gamma   90.00
#
_symmetry.space_group_name_H-M   'P 1'
#
loop_
_entity.id
_entity.type
_entity.pdbx_description
1 polymer ?
#
loop_
_entity_poly.entity_id
_entity_poly.type
_entity_poly.pdbx_seq_one_letter_code
_entity_poly.pdbx_strand_id
1 'polypeptide(L)'
;MPLLLFAISPCVPPPRPRLRHLSPPPPMAAVAPPTLSTPVTILPSVSVGLPPLPPPATDDFHWLDLFAFLNSPADSYQIPLEEQEREMEDELEREIELERERERARKARHRRLRQRQVKAETEAWARAAEEYRELEQEMLDRKLAPALPYVKSLFLGWFEPLRDAIARDQEVQRRKRVKHVYAKYLLLLPADKLAVIVMHKMMGLLMSSKDGGGSVRVLQAAHCIGEAVEREFKVQTFFQKTRKKCTSKNEGEKNQALEKEQAKCRKRVKTLVKRRKLSEAQKIVQQEIELEEWGTEAQVKLGTRLIELLLDSAFVQSPADQTPESSPDIRPAFKHVLRQPIVENGRLKKKHWVIECDHLVHEGFESTARHVEIPYLPMLIPPKKWKSYDTGGYLFLPSYIMRTHGVKDQKDAIKSVPRKQLRKVFEALDILGSTKWRVNRRVHDVVETIWSRGGGIAGLVDKGNIPLPERPESEDPDEIQKWKWSLKKAKKTNRELHAERCDTELKLSVARKMREEDGFYYPHNIDFRGRAYPMHPHLSHLGSDLCRGVLEYAEGRSLGKSGLRWLKIHLANKYGGGIEKLSHEGKLAFVENQLPDIFDSAANPTDGNCWWMNAEDPFQCLAASMDLFDALTSSSPYCAVSHLPIHQDGSCNGLQHYAALGRDYMGAAAVNLVPGEKPADIYSEIAARVLIVVREDSMKDPATNPTASLARVLVDQVDRKLVKQTVMTSVYGVTYIGARQQITKRLQEKGLITDDKLLYDVSCYATRVTLDALGQMFQSARGIMAWLGDCAKMIALDNQPVKWTSPVGLPVVQPYKKYKNYMIRTSLQCLALRREGDTIAIRRQKAAFPPNLVHSLDSSHMMMTAIACKEADLHFAGLI
;
A
#
# COMPACT_ATOMS: atom_id res chain seq x y z
N MET A 1 63.28 -13.62 2.87
CA MET A 1 64.48 -13.97 2.08
C MET A 1 64.11 -13.98 0.59
N PRO A 2 65.00 -13.53 -0.31
CA PRO A 2 64.86 -12.17 -0.85
C PRO A 2 64.97 -12.05 -2.41
N LEU A 3 64.66 -10.82 -2.88
CA LEU A 3 65.21 -10.10 -4.06
C LEU A 3 64.90 -10.62 -5.49
N LEU A 4 64.27 -9.74 -6.30
CA LEU A 4 65.01 -9.00 -7.35
C LEU A 4 64.14 -7.90 -8.02
N LEU A 5 64.67 -6.68 -7.97
CA LEU A 5 64.30 -5.51 -8.78
C LEU A 5 64.69 -5.72 -10.24
N PHE A 6 63.93 -5.18 -11.20
CA PHE A 6 64.49 -4.42 -12.34
C PHE A 6 63.45 -3.49 -12.97
N ALA A 7 63.98 -2.42 -13.58
CA ALA A 7 63.34 -1.14 -13.88
C ALA A 7 63.03 -0.92 -15.38
N ILE A 8 61.97 -0.14 -15.62
CA ILE A 8 61.77 0.93 -16.63
C ILE A 8 62.32 0.76 -18.06
N SER A 9 61.42 0.70 -19.07
CA SER A 9 61.36 1.68 -20.19
C SER A 9 60.19 1.47 -21.16
N PRO A 10 59.81 2.51 -21.94
CA PRO A 10 58.49 2.65 -22.57
C PRO A 10 58.46 2.13 -24.01
N CYS A 11 57.33 1.55 -24.44
CA CYS A 11 57.09 1.27 -25.86
C CYS A 11 55.68 1.72 -26.28
N VAL A 12 55.73 2.73 -27.13
CA VAL A 12 54.77 3.31 -28.08
C VAL A 12 53.61 2.37 -28.49
N PRO A 13 52.35 2.87 -28.56
CA PRO A 13 51.21 2.09 -29.01
C PRO A 13 51.25 1.83 -30.53
N PRO A 14 50.82 0.64 -31.02
CA PRO A 14 50.69 0.37 -32.45
C PRO A 14 49.56 1.22 -33.09
N PRO A 15 49.65 1.50 -34.41
CA PRO A 15 48.82 2.49 -35.07
C PRO A 15 47.36 2.02 -35.21
N ARG A 16 46.44 2.99 -35.09
CA ARG A 16 45.00 2.82 -35.39
C ARG A 16 44.82 2.40 -36.85
N PRO A 17 44.01 1.37 -37.16
CA PRO A 17 43.63 1.10 -38.54
C PRO A 17 42.72 2.22 -39.05
N ARG A 18 43.06 2.75 -40.23
CA ARG A 18 42.25 3.72 -40.97
C ARG A 18 40.90 3.10 -41.32
N LEU A 19 39.82 3.70 -40.83
CA LEU A 19 38.46 3.46 -41.31
C LEU A 19 38.41 3.82 -42.81
N ARG A 20 38.28 2.80 -43.66
CA ARG A 20 37.83 3.00 -45.05
C ARG A 20 36.37 3.46 -44.99
N HIS A 21 36.08 4.59 -45.63
CA HIS A 21 34.72 4.99 -45.97
C HIS A 21 34.09 3.89 -46.83
N LEU A 22 33.19 3.11 -46.23
CA LEU A 22 32.26 2.26 -46.96
C LEU A 22 31.05 3.14 -47.34
N SER A 23 30.85 3.32 -48.63
CA SER A 23 29.66 3.93 -49.22
C SER A 23 28.39 3.22 -48.74
N PRO A 24 27.25 3.92 -48.61
CA PRO A 24 25.99 3.30 -48.23
C PRO A 24 25.57 2.27 -49.29
N PRO A 25 24.96 1.14 -48.90
CA PRO A 25 24.45 0.16 -49.85
C PRO A 25 23.27 0.74 -50.65
N PRO A 26 23.08 0.31 -51.91
CA PRO A 26 21.94 0.73 -52.72
C PRO A 26 20.62 0.23 -52.12
N PRO A 27 19.48 0.90 -52.40
CA PRO A 27 18.18 0.45 -51.93
C PRO A 27 17.85 -0.90 -52.59
N MET A 28 17.60 -1.93 -51.77
CA MET A 28 17.11 -3.21 -52.28
C MET A 28 15.68 -3.05 -52.83
N ALA A 29 15.53 -3.43 -54.09
CA ALA A 29 14.28 -3.55 -54.80
C ALA A 29 13.32 -4.54 -54.10
N ALA A 30 12.04 -4.21 -54.12
CA ALA A 30 10.96 -5.10 -53.70
C ALA A 30 10.97 -6.37 -54.58
N VAL A 31 11.10 -7.53 -53.94
CA VAL A 31 10.94 -8.84 -54.58
C VAL A 31 9.48 -9.27 -54.37
N ALA A 32 8.74 -9.34 -55.47
CA ALA A 32 7.40 -9.93 -55.55
C ALA A 32 7.48 -11.46 -55.33
N PRO A 33 6.42 -12.11 -54.79
CA PRO A 33 6.41 -13.56 -54.61
C PRO A 33 6.32 -14.32 -55.95
N PRO A 34 6.81 -15.57 -56.02
CA PRO A 34 6.94 -16.31 -57.27
C PRO A 34 5.59 -16.78 -57.82
N THR A 35 5.41 -16.56 -59.12
CA THR A 35 4.36 -17.16 -59.95
C THR A 35 4.67 -18.63 -60.22
N LEU A 36 3.79 -19.53 -59.82
CA LEU A 36 3.70 -20.89 -60.35
C LEU A 36 2.42 -20.99 -61.18
N SER A 37 2.62 -21.15 -62.49
CA SER A 37 1.62 -21.35 -63.53
C SER A 37 1.54 -22.82 -63.90
N THR A 38 0.37 -23.45 -63.80
CA THR A 38 -0.27 -24.35 -64.81
C THR A 38 -1.59 -24.90 -64.26
N PRO A 39 -2.55 -25.27 -65.15
CA PRO A 39 -3.93 -24.83 -65.02
C PRO A 39 -4.86 -25.91 -64.44
N VAL A 40 -5.88 -25.48 -63.69
CA VAL A 40 -7.03 -26.31 -63.37
C VAL A 40 -8.30 -25.59 -63.79
N THR A 41 -9.09 -26.33 -64.55
CA THR A 41 -10.33 -26.01 -65.24
C THR A 41 -11.40 -25.40 -64.32
N ILE A 42 -12.09 -24.39 -64.86
CA ILE A 42 -13.18 -23.64 -64.24
C ILE A 42 -14.47 -24.47 -64.25
N LEU A 43 -15.09 -24.64 -63.08
CA LEU A 43 -16.52 -24.94 -62.90
C LEU A 43 -17.10 -24.01 -61.83
N PRO A 44 -18.38 -23.61 -61.92
CA PRO A 44 -18.89 -22.41 -61.26
C PRO A 44 -19.23 -22.62 -59.79
N SER A 45 -19.23 -21.49 -59.08
CA SER A 45 -19.53 -21.29 -57.66
C SER A 45 -20.79 -22.00 -57.16
N VAL A 46 -20.63 -22.82 -56.12
CA VAL A 46 -21.69 -23.23 -55.20
C VAL A 46 -21.40 -22.62 -53.84
N SER A 47 -22.31 -21.77 -53.39
CA SER A 47 -22.40 -21.23 -52.03
C SER A 47 -22.85 -22.32 -51.06
N VAL A 48 -22.10 -22.53 -49.97
CA VAL A 48 -22.53 -23.30 -48.80
C VAL A 48 -22.21 -22.40 -47.60
N GLY A 49 -23.14 -21.92 -46.78
CA GLY A 49 -24.40 -22.51 -46.34
C GLY A 49 -24.23 -22.92 -44.87
N LEU A 50 -24.38 -21.97 -43.95
CA LEU A 50 -24.50 -22.24 -42.50
C LEU A 50 -25.72 -23.16 -42.24
N PRO A 51 -25.68 -24.08 -41.26
CA PRO A 51 -26.81 -24.93 -40.95
C PRO A 51 -27.94 -24.13 -40.26
N PRO A 52 -29.22 -24.40 -40.57
CA PRO A 52 -30.35 -23.69 -39.97
C PRO A 52 -30.68 -24.20 -38.56
N LEU A 53 -31.21 -23.29 -37.75
CA LEU A 53 -31.92 -23.55 -36.49
C LEU A 53 -33.15 -24.45 -36.73
N PRO A 54 -33.60 -25.23 -35.73
CA PRO A 54 -34.82 -26.04 -35.85
C PRO A 54 -36.07 -25.14 -35.97
N PRO A 55 -37.13 -25.59 -36.66
CA PRO A 55 -38.36 -24.81 -36.79
C PRO A 55 -39.13 -24.77 -35.46
N PRO A 56 -39.90 -23.71 -35.18
CA PRO A 56 -40.90 -23.74 -34.11
C PRO A 56 -42.03 -24.71 -34.48
N ALA A 57 -42.62 -25.34 -33.47
CA ALA A 57 -43.82 -26.14 -33.61
C ALA A 57 -44.94 -25.30 -34.24
N THR A 58 -45.55 -25.84 -35.29
CA THR A 58 -46.77 -25.30 -35.91
C THR A 58 -47.94 -26.04 -35.28
N ASP A 59 -48.64 -25.40 -34.34
CA ASP A 59 -50.02 -25.76 -34.05
C ASP A 59 -50.89 -25.04 -35.09
N ASP A 60 -51.65 -25.83 -35.86
CA ASP A 60 -52.57 -25.37 -36.90
C ASP A 60 -53.66 -24.48 -36.30
N PHE A 61 -53.51 -23.17 -36.42
CA PHE A 61 -54.58 -22.21 -36.13
C PHE A 61 -55.45 -22.05 -37.39
N HIS A 62 -56.58 -22.75 -37.41
CA HIS A 62 -57.57 -22.69 -38.49
C HIS A 62 -58.26 -21.32 -38.51
N TRP A 63 -58.09 -20.56 -39.59
CA TRP A 63 -58.72 -19.24 -39.82
C TRP A 63 -60.26 -19.22 -39.77
N LEU A 64 -60.92 -20.37 -39.66
CA LEU A 64 -62.36 -20.51 -39.53
C LEU A 64 -62.88 -20.32 -38.10
N ASP A 65 -62.03 -20.44 -37.06
CA ASP A 65 -62.44 -20.24 -35.66
C ASP A 65 -62.42 -18.76 -35.25
N LEU A 66 -61.58 -17.94 -35.90
CA LEU A 66 -61.52 -16.49 -35.64
C LEU A 66 -62.79 -15.77 -36.15
N PHE A 67 -63.40 -16.27 -37.22
CA PHE A 67 -64.65 -15.72 -37.76
C PHE A 67 -65.88 -16.11 -36.94
N ALA A 68 -65.83 -17.22 -36.20
CA ALA A 68 -66.88 -17.62 -35.27
C ALA A 68 -66.80 -16.82 -33.95
N PHE A 69 -65.59 -16.50 -33.47
CA PHE A 69 -65.39 -15.68 -32.28
C PHE A 69 -65.79 -14.21 -32.48
N LEU A 70 -65.50 -13.64 -33.65
CA LEU A 70 -65.81 -12.23 -33.97
C LEU A 70 -67.30 -11.93 -34.21
N ASN A 71 -68.17 -12.96 -34.31
CA ASN A 71 -69.60 -12.80 -34.55
C ASN A 71 -70.49 -13.21 -33.36
N SER A 72 -69.92 -13.44 -32.17
CA SER A 72 -70.74 -13.64 -30.96
C SER A 72 -71.23 -12.28 -30.44
N PRO A 73 -72.52 -12.11 -30.14
CA PRO A 73 -73.04 -10.86 -29.59
C PRO A 73 -72.35 -10.56 -28.26
N ALA A 74 -71.81 -9.35 -28.16
CA ALA A 74 -71.24 -8.81 -26.94
C ALA A 74 -72.31 -8.73 -25.87
N ASP A 75 -72.05 -9.33 -24.71
CA ASP A 75 -72.62 -8.84 -23.46
C ASP A 75 -71.55 -8.72 -22.38
N SER A 76 -71.34 -7.45 -22.01
CA SER A 76 -70.75 -6.94 -20.77
C SER A 76 -69.26 -7.22 -20.48
N TYR A 77 -68.47 -6.16 -20.65
CA TYR A 77 -67.50 -5.54 -19.72
C TYR A 77 -66.28 -5.01 -20.48
N GLN A 78 -66.49 -3.92 -21.25
CA GLN A 78 -65.40 -3.07 -21.72
C GLN A 78 -65.00 -2.12 -20.58
N ILE A 79 -63.79 -2.29 -20.06
CA ILE A 79 -63.04 -1.18 -19.45
C ILE A 79 -62.55 -0.32 -20.64
N PRO A 80 -62.85 0.98 -20.71
CA PRO A 80 -62.44 1.82 -21.84
C PRO A 80 -60.92 1.85 -22.01
N LEU A 81 -60.41 1.74 -23.24
CA LEU A 81 -58.96 1.87 -23.55
C LEU A 81 -58.35 3.19 -23.02
N GLU A 82 -59.14 4.26 -22.91
CA GLU A 82 -58.71 5.54 -22.32
C GLU A 82 -58.41 5.45 -20.81
N GLU A 83 -58.95 4.46 -20.12
CA GLU A 83 -58.69 4.22 -18.70
C GLU A 83 -57.34 3.51 -18.52
N GLN A 84 -56.98 2.58 -19.41
CA GLN A 84 -55.67 1.91 -19.43
C GLN A 84 -54.53 2.86 -19.83
N GLU A 85 -54.76 3.76 -20.80
CA GLU A 85 -53.76 4.78 -21.18
C GLU A 85 -53.52 5.77 -20.04
N ARG A 86 -54.58 6.21 -19.35
CA ARG A 86 -54.48 7.06 -18.15
C ARG A 86 -53.80 6.35 -16.99
N GLU A 87 -54.10 5.07 -16.75
CA GLU A 87 -53.43 4.28 -15.72
C GLU A 87 -51.92 4.14 -15.99
N MET A 88 -51.52 3.93 -17.25
CA MET A 88 -50.11 3.85 -17.66
C MET A 88 -49.39 5.21 -17.55
N GLU A 89 -50.06 6.32 -17.90
CA GLU A 89 -49.54 7.67 -17.68
C GLU A 89 -49.38 7.98 -16.18
N ASP A 90 -50.38 7.63 -15.36
CA ASP A 90 -50.33 7.77 -13.91
C ASP A 90 -49.26 6.89 -13.27
N GLU A 91 -49.01 5.67 -13.80
CA GLU A 91 -47.90 4.81 -13.37
C GLU A 91 -46.54 5.40 -13.75
N LEU A 92 -46.39 5.92 -14.97
CA LEU A 92 -45.16 6.57 -15.40
C LEU A 92 -44.88 7.85 -14.60
N GLU A 93 -45.90 8.67 -14.33
CA GLU A 93 -45.77 9.84 -13.46
C GLU A 93 -45.39 9.45 -12.03
N ARG A 94 -45.97 8.38 -11.49
CA ARG A 94 -45.59 7.80 -10.20
C ARG A 94 -44.14 7.31 -10.19
N GLU A 95 -43.67 6.64 -11.24
CA GLU A 95 -42.26 6.22 -11.36
C GLU A 95 -41.31 7.41 -11.43
N ILE A 96 -41.66 8.45 -12.21
CA ILE A 96 -40.87 9.68 -12.33
C ILE A 96 -40.79 10.41 -10.99
N GLU A 97 -41.89 10.54 -10.25
CA GLU A 97 -41.86 11.19 -8.94
C GLU A 97 -41.10 10.34 -7.91
N LEU A 98 -41.24 9.01 -7.93
CA LEU A 98 -40.44 8.10 -7.11
C LEU A 98 -38.94 8.24 -7.39
N GLU A 99 -38.54 8.39 -8.65
CA GLU A 99 -37.14 8.61 -9.03
C GLU A 99 -36.63 9.99 -8.57
N ARG A 100 -37.46 11.03 -8.67
CA ARG A 100 -37.15 12.36 -8.12
C ARG A 100 -36.98 12.31 -6.61
N GLU A 101 -37.83 11.58 -5.88
CA GLU A 101 -37.72 11.37 -4.45
C GLU A 101 -36.43 10.62 -4.08
N ARG A 102 -36.11 9.53 -4.77
CA ARG A 102 -34.85 8.80 -4.63
C ARG A 102 -33.65 9.71 -4.88
N GLU A 103 -33.71 10.58 -5.88
CA GLU A 103 -32.64 11.52 -6.18
C GLU A 103 -32.49 12.60 -5.09
N ARG A 104 -33.60 13.13 -4.57
CA ARG A 104 -33.64 14.06 -3.43
C ARG A 104 -33.02 13.41 -2.19
N ALA A 105 -33.40 12.17 -1.88
CA ALA A 105 -32.84 11.39 -0.77
C ALA A 105 -31.32 11.15 -0.95
N ARG A 106 -30.87 10.78 -2.16
CA ARG A 106 -29.44 10.60 -2.48
C ARG A 106 -28.65 11.89 -2.29
N LYS A 107 -29.19 13.03 -2.74
CA LYS A 107 -28.58 14.36 -2.56
C LYS A 107 -28.53 14.75 -1.07
N ALA A 108 -29.58 14.50 -0.31
CA ALA A 108 -29.62 14.77 1.13
C ALA A 108 -28.59 13.92 1.90
N ARG A 109 -28.52 12.61 1.60
CA ARG A 109 -27.54 11.69 2.15
C ARG A 109 -26.11 12.12 1.81
N HIS A 110 -25.84 12.47 0.55
CA HIS A 110 -24.53 12.99 0.14
C HIS A 110 -24.14 14.26 0.91
N ARG A 111 -25.09 15.20 1.13
CA ARG A 111 -24.82 16.41 1.94
C ARG A 111 -24.46 16.07 3.39
N ARG A 112 -25.19 15.14 4.02
CA ARG A 112 -24.89 14.67 5.39
C ARG A 112 -23.52 14.00 5.48
N LEU A 113 -23.20 13.08 4.58
CA LEU A 113 -21.89 12.42 4.51
C LEU A 113 -20.76 13.42 4.27
N ARG A 114 -20.98 14.40 3.38
CA ARG A 114 -20.01 15.46 3.12
C ARG A 114 -19.76 16.33 4.37
N GLN A 115 -20.79 16.67 5.14
CA GLN A 115 -20.62 17.39 6.41
C GLN A 115 -19.81 16.56 7.42
N ARG A 116 -20.10 15.25 7.54
CA ARG A 116 -19.33 14.33 8.38
C ARG A 116 -17.87 14.24 7.93
N GLN A 117 -17.61 14.12 6.63
CA GLN A 117 -16.26 14.09 6.06
C GLN A 117 -15.49 15.38 6.35
N VAL A 118 -16.14 16.54 6.16
CA VAL A 118 -15.54 17.84 6.49
C VAL A 118 -15.16 17.84 7.97
N LYS A 119 -16.09 17.52 8.88
CA LYS A 119 -15.83 17.45 10.33
C LYS A 119 -14.66 16.50 10.65
N ALA A 120 -14.62 15.34 9.98
CA ALA A 120 -13.56 14.35 10.14
C ALA A 120 -12.18 14.86 9.73
N GLU A 121 -12.05 15.55 8.60
CA GLU A 121 -10.77 16.04 8.12
C GLU A 121 -10.26 17.28 8.87
N THR A 122 -11.17 18.08 9.43
CA THR A 122 -10.86 19.47 9.84
C THR A 122 -10.86 19.66 11.34
N GLU A 123 -11.57 18.80 12.05
CA GLU A 123 -11.76 18.87 13.50
C GLU A 123 -11.27 17.60 14.19
N ALA A 124 -10.52 16.71 13.52
CA ALA A 124 -10.00 15.49 14.16
C ALA A 124 -9.23 15.81 15.46
N TRP A 125 -8.20 16.66 15.37
CA TRP A 125 -7.39 17.02 16.53
C TRP A 125 -8.10 17.94 17.51
N ALA A 126 -8.99 18.80 17.02
CA ALA A 126 -9.77 19.69 17.87
C ALA A 126 -10.80 18.91 18.71
N ARG A 127 -11.48 17.93 18.12
CA ARG A 127 -12.41 17.04 18.83
C ARG A 127 -11.69 16.16 19.81
N ALA A 128 -10.53 15.60 19.44
CA ALA A 128 -9.71 14.85 20.38
C ALA A 128 -9.33 15.72 21.59
N ALA A 129 -8.92 16.97 21.37
CA ALA A 129 -8.62 17.92 22.44
C ALA A 129 -9.84 18.33 23.27
N GLU A 130 -11.04 18.36 22.69
CA GLU A 130 -12.29 18.59 23.42
C GLU A 130 -12.67 17.35 24.25
N GLU A 131 -12.59 16.16 23.67
CA GLU A 131 -12.89 14.88 24.34
C GLU A 131 -11.99 14.70 25.56
N TYR A 132 -10.70 15.03 25.47
CA TYR A 132 -9.81 15.03 26.65
C TYR A 132 -10.25 16.03 27.72
N ARG A 133 -10.72 17.23 27.33
CA ARG A 133 -11.21 18.25 28.29
C ARG A 133 -12.52 17.83 28.95
N GLU A 134 -13.45 17.28 28.18
CA GLU A 134 -14.74 16.78 28.68
C GLU A 134 -14.53 15.59 29.63
N LEU A 135 -13.68 14.62 29.24
CA LEU A 135 -13.31 13.50 30.10
C LEU A 135 -12.62 13.96 31.39
N GLU A 136 -11.74 14.95 31.31
CA GLU A 136 -11.08 15.55 32.47
C GLU A 136 -12.10 16.22 33.41
N GLN A 137 -13.03 17.01 32.88
CA GLN A 137 -14.11 17.62 33.67
C GLN A 137 -15.01 16.57 34.33
N GLU A 138 -15.43 15.55 33.57
CA GLU A 138 -16.25 14.47 34.11
C GLU A 138 -15.51 13.69 35.22
N MET A 139 -14.19 13.49 35.09
CA MET A 139 -13.36 12.86 36.10
C MET A 139 -13.23 13.70 37.39
N LEU A 140 -13.04 15.02 37.24
CA LEU A 140 -12.99 15.97 38.37
C LEU A 140 -14.34 16.01 39.10
N ASP A 141 -15.44 16.00 38.36
CA ASP A 141 -16.79 16.08 38.91
C ASP A 141 -17.24 14.76 39.57
N ARG A 142 -16.88 13.61 39.00
CA ARG A 142 -17.37 12.29 39.44
C ARG A 142 -16.39 11.48 40.31
N LYS A 143 -15.13 11.93 40.48
CA LYS A 143 -14.07 11.20 41.22
C LYS A 143 -13.82 9.76 40.71
N LEU A 144 -14.00 9.52 39.42
CA LEU A 144 -13.96 8.18 38.79
C LEU A 144 -12.59 7.76 38.22
N ALA A 145 -11.50 8.44 38.60
CA ALA A 145 -10.14 8.17 38.10
C ALA A 145 -9.69 6.69 38.10
N PRO A 146 -10.09 5.83 39.09
CA PRO A 146 -9.68 4.43 39.11
C PRO A 146 -10.40 3.52 38.09
N ALA A 147 -11.52 3.95 37.49
CA ALA A 147 -12.38 3.09 36.67
C ALA A 147 -12.04 3.10 35.16
N LEU A 148 -11.09 3.95 34.74
CA LEU A 148 -10.67 4.02 33.34
C LEU A 148 -9.64 2.93 33.01
N PRO A 149 -9.65 2.41 31.76
CA PRO A 149 -8.54 1.60 31.27
C PRO A 149 -7.21 2.31 31.53
N TYR A 150 -6.24 1.61 32.13
CA TYR A 150 -4.98 2.16 32.63
C TYR A 150 -4.28 3.12 31.67
N VAL A 151 -4.37 2.88 30.35
CA VAL A 151 -3.72 3.78 29.39
C VAL A 151 -4.53 5.04 29.10
N LYS A 152 -5.86 5.01 29.16
CA LYS A 152 -6.65 6.24 29.09
C LYS A 152 -6.36 7.17 30.26
N SER A 153 -6.18 6.62 31.46
CA SER A 153 -5.79 7.42 32.63
C SER A 153 -4.38 8.01 32.48
N LEU A 154 -3.43 7.27 31.89
CA LEU A 154 -2.10 7.82 31.54
C LEU A 154 -2.19 9.00 30.56
N PHE A 155 -2.95 8.88 29.46
CA PHE A 155 -3.09 9.97 28.48
C PHE A 155 -3.74 11.21 29.08
N LEU A 156 -4.80 11.02 29.85
CA LEU A 156 -5.46 12.11 30.58
C LEU A 156 -4.48 12.76 31.57
N GLY A 157 -3.73 11.95 32.32
CA GLY A 157 -2.72 12.43 33.27
C GLY A 157 -1.54 13.17 32.61
N TRP A 158 -1.24 12.91 31.34
CA TRP A 158 -0.19 13.63 30.60
C TRP A 158 -0.69 14.88 29.88
N PHE A 159 -1.98 14.96 29.58
CA PHE A 159 -2.54 16.05 28.76
C PHE A 159 -2.39 17.41 29.44
N GLU A 160 -2.86 17.54 30.69
CA GLU A 160 -2.83 18.80 31.44
C GLU A 160 -1.40 19.30 31.68
N PRO A 161 -0.46 18.48 32.22
CA PRO A 161 0.90 18.92 32.47
C PRO A 161 1.63 19.35 31.19
N LEU A 162 1.43 18.60 30.10
CA LEU A 162 2.04 18.91 28.80
C LEU A 162 1.46 20.18 28.19
N ARG A 163 0.13 20.35 28.19
CA ARG A 163 -0.56 21.55 27.72
C ARG A 163 0.00 22.78 28.41
N ASP A 164 0.11 22.72 29.74
CA ASP A 164 0.56 23.85 30.54
C ASP A 164 2.05 24.12 30.34
N ALA A 165 2.88 23.08 30.19
CA ALA A 165 4.29 23.22 29.83
C ALA A 165 4.46 23.91 28.46
N ILE A 166 3.67 23.53 27.46
CA ILE A 166 3.66 24.17 26.14
C ILE A 166 3.17 25.62 26.25
N ALA A 167 2.11 25.90 27.00
CA ALA A 167 1.58 27.25 27.20
C ALA A 167 2.61 28.17 27.87
N ARG A 168 3.32 27.68 28.89
CA ARG A 168 4.45 28.38 29.53
C ARG A 168 5.57 28.66 28.53
N ASP A 169 5.97 27.67 27.72
CA ASP A 169 7.02 27.87 26.70
C ASP A 169 6.59 28.90 25.65
N GLN A 170 5.32 28.86 25.19
CA GLN A 170 4.76 29.87 24.30
C GLN A 170 4.85 31.28 24.90
N GLU A 171 4.50 31.45 26.17
CA GLU A 171 4.57 32.76 26.85
C GLU A 171 6.01 33.27 26.97
N VAL A 172 6.95 32.41 27.34
CA VAL A 172 8.39 32.74 27.35
C VAL A 172 8.85 33.20 25.97
N GLN A 173 8.45 32.50 24.91
CA GLN A 173 8.82 32.87 23.54
C GLN A 173 8.14 34.17 23.05
N ARG A 174 6.97 34.54 23.60
CA ARG A 174 6.34 35.85 23.32
C ARG A 174 7.16 37.00 23.92
N ARG A 175 7.68 36.82 25.13
CA ARG A 175 8.42 37.85 25.90
C ARG A 175 9.88 38.02 25.48
N LYS A 176 10.54 36.97 24.97
CA LYS A 176 11.97 37.02 24.57
C LYS A 176 12.21 37.95 23.35
N ARG A 177 13.23 38.81 23.47
CA ARG A 177 13.73 39.66 22.36
C ARG A 177 14.39 38.85 21.24
N VAL A 178 15.24 37.87 21.60
CA VAL A 178 15.84 36.91 20.66
C VAL A 178 15.09 35.60 20.78
N LYS A 179 14.29 35.29 19.76
CA LYS A 179 13.45 34.09 19.73
C LYS A 179 14.23 32.91 19.16
N HIS A 180 13.98 31.71 19.68
CA HIS A 180 14.52 30.50 19.08
C HIS A 180 13.92 30.27 17.68
N VAL A 181 14.62 29.55 16.80
CA VAL A 181 14.16 29.28 15.42
C VAL A 181 12.77 28.61 15.39
N TYR A 182 12.46 27.77 16.38
CA TYR A 182 11.17 27.09 16.48
C TYR A 182 10.03 27.97 17.01
N ALA A 183 10.34 29.09 17.67
CA ALA A 183 9.37 29.93 18.37
C ALA A 183 8.28 30.48 17.45
N LYS A 184 8.66 30.87 16.22
CA LYS A 184 7.69 31.35 15.22
C LYS A 184 6.64 30.30 14.84
N TYR A 185 6.99 29.01 14.95
CA TYR A 185 6.11 27.90 14.59
C TYR A 185 5.29 27.41 15.80
N LEU A 186 5.90 27.41 16.99
CA LEU A 186 5.24 27.02 18.24
C LEU A 186 4.01 27.89 18.54
N LEU A 187 4.03 29.17 18.14
CA LEU A 187 2.95 30.13 18.39
C LEU A 187 1.78 30.05 17.39
N LEU A 188 1.88 29.20 16.37
CA LEU A 188 0.87 29.12 15.31
C LEU A 188 -0.36 28.30 15.68
N LEU A 189 -0.24 27.40 16.66
CA LEU A 189 -1.32 26.57 17.17
C LEU A 189 -1.50 26.74 18.68
N PRO A 190 -2.74 26.61 19.19
CA PRO A 190 -3.02 26.51 20.62
C PRO A 190 -2.28 25.34 21.32
N ALA A 191 -1.98 25.50 22.60
CA ALA A 191 -1.18 24.56 23.39
C ALA A 191 -1.85 23.19 23.60
N ASP A 192 -3.17 23.18 23.79
CA ASP A 192 -4.02 21.99 23.88
C ASP A 192 -3.91 21.12 22.62
N LYS A 193 -4.05 21.72 21.43
CA LYS A 193 -3.88 20.99 20.16
C LYS A 193 -2.47 20.44 20.00
N LEU A 194 -1.45 21.22 20.36
CA LEU A 194 -0.06 20.78 20.29
C LEU A 194 0.18 19.58 21.22
N ALA A 195 -0.36 19.59 22.43
CA ALA A 195 -0.27 18.48 23.38
C ALA A 195 -0.86 17.18 22.79
N VAL A 196 -2.08 17.23 22.25
CA VAL A 196 -2.72 16.06 21.60
C VAL A 196 -1.89 15.55 20.42
N ILE A 197 -1.44 16.44 19.53
CA ILE A 197 -0.62 16.04 18.37
C ILE A 197 0.65 15.32 18.84
N VAL A 198 1.33 15.85 19.85
CA VAL A 198 2.58 15.28 20.38
C VAL A 198 2.34 13.91 21.00
N MET A 199 1.35 13.77 21.88
CA MET A 199 1.02 12.50 22.54
C MET A 199 0.63 11.42 21.53
N HIS A 200 -0.31 11.72 20.63
CA HIS A 200 -0.81 10.75 19.65
C HIS A 200 0.25 10.38 18.61
N LYS A 201 1.06 11.34 18.13
CA LYS A 201 2.15 11.04 17.19
C LYS A 201 3.28 10.27 17.83
N MET A 202 3.65 10.59 19.07
CA MET A 202 4.65 9.82 19.80
C MET A 202 4.18 8.38 19.99
N MET A 203 2.94 8.20 20.44
CA MET A 203 2.34 6.88 20.65
C MET A 203 2.31 6.06 19.36
N GLY A 204 1.73 6.60 18.29
CA GLY A 204 1.65 5.90 17.01
C GLY A 204 3.03 5.50 16.45
N LEU A 205 4.07 6.31 16.70
CA LEU A 205 5.44 5.98 16.28
C LEU A 205 6.07 4.87 17.12
N LEU A 206 5.80 4.83 18.43
CA LEU A 206 6.30 3.78 19.32
C LEU A 206 5.61 2.45 19.05
N MET A 207 4.30 2.46 18.81
CA MET A 207 3.51 1.29 18.41
C MET A 207 3.90 0.74 17.04
N SER A 208 4.20 1.62 16.09
CA SER A 208 4.61 1.23 14.72
C SER A 208 6.11 0.96 14.61
N SER A 209 6.83 0.87 15.74
CA SER A 209 8.28 0.70 15.73
C SER A 209 8.64 -0.73 15.28
N LYS A 210 9.48 -0.83 14.24
CA LYS A 210 9.90 -2.13 13.68
C LYS A 210 10.69 -3.00 14.65
N ASP A 211 11.27 -2.39 15.68
CA ASP A 211 12.08 -3.08 16.68
C ASP A 211 11.21 -3.63 17.83
N GLY A 212 9.90 -3.30 17.86
CA GLY A 212 8.88 -3.82 18.78
C GLY A 212 9.17 -3.62 20.28
N GLY A 213 10.16 -2.80 20.61
CA GLY A 213 10.63 -2.58 21.97
C GLY A 213 10.37 -1.16 22.46
N GLY A 214 9.24 -0.57 22.05
CA GLY A 214 8.80 0.73 22.56
C GLY A 214 9.81 1.86 22.39
N SER A 215 10.56 1.88 21.29
CA SER A 215 11.57 2.91 21.07
C SER A 215 11.55 3.48 19.65
N VAL A 216 11.82 4.78 19.55
CA VAL A 216 11.86 5.51 18.29
C VAL A 216 13.11 6.37 18.22
N ARG A 217 13.70 6.50 17.02
CA ARG A 217 14.84 7.41 16.82
C ARG A 217 14.38 8.85 17.02
N VAL A 218 15.13 9.62 17.81
CA VAL A 218 14.79 11.01 18.14
C VAL A 218 14.57 11.85 16.89
N LEU A 219 15.41 11.69 15.86
CA LEU A 219 15.28 12.42 14.60
C LEU A 219 13.98 12.11 13.87
N GLN A 220 13.57 10.84 13.86
CA GLN A 220 12.33 10.40 13.22
C GLN A 220 11.12 10.96 13.98
N ALA A 221 11.11 10.83 15.31
CA ALA A 221 10.06 11.37 16.16
C ALA A 221 9.90 12.89 15.98
N ALA A 222 11.01 13.63 16.08
CA ALA A 222 11.00 15.08 15.94
C ALA A 222 10.50 15.54 14.58
N HIS A 223 10.94 14.89 13.49
CA HIS A 223 10.47 15.21 12.14
C HIS A 223 8.97 14.95 11.98
N CYS A 224 8.49 13.78 12.39
CA CYS A 224 7.08 13.40 12.25
C CYS A 224 6.14 14.29 13.06
N ILE A 225 6.54 14.70 14.28
CA ILE A 225 5.77 15.63 15.11
C ILE A 225 5.76 17.02 14.45
N GLY A 226 6.93 17.54 14.04
CA GLY A 226 7.02 18.85 13.39
C GLY A 226 6.21 18.94 12.09
N GLU A 227 6.23 17.88 11.27
CA GLU A 227 5.43 17.77 10.06
C GLU A 227 3.92 17.71 10.37
N ALA A 228 3.50 16.97 11.40
CA ALA A 228 2.10 16.90 11.82
C ALA A 228 1.57 18.28 12.26
N VAL A 229 2.37 19.04 13.00
CA VAL A 229 2.05 20.41 13.42
C VAL A 229 1.94 21.35 12.22
N GLU A 230 2.86 21.28 11.25
CA GLU A 230 2.78 22.08 10.01
C GLU A 230 1.50 21.78 9.23
N ARG A 231 1.13 20.50 9.10
CA ARG A 231 -0.08 20.08 8.39
C ARG A 231 -1.34 20.64 9.06
N GLU A 232 -1.44 20.53 10.38
CA GLU A 232 -2.58 21.08 11.13
C GLU A 232 -2.68 22.60 10.98
N PHE A 233 -1.54 23.30 11.07
CA PHE A 233 -1.50 24.75 10.85
C PHE A 233 -2.00 25.14 9.45
N LYS A 234 -1.60 24.39 8.41
CA LYS A 234 -2.06 24.62 7.03
C LYS A 234 -3.58 24.45 6.91
N VAL A 235 -4.13 23.40 7.53
CA VAL A 235 -5.59 23.15 7.58
C VAL A 235 -6.30 24.31 8.28
N GLN A 236 -5.89 24.68 9.50
CA GLN A 236 -6.51 25.77 10.25
C GLN A 236 -6.46 27.12 9.50
N THR A 237 -5.32 27.45 8.90
CA THR A 237 -5.15 28.69 8.12
C THR A 237 -6.07 28.72 6.91
N PHE A 238 -6.26 27.57 6.24
CA PHE A 238 -7.21 27.45 5.14
C PHE A 238 -8.64 27.73 5.60
N PHE A 239 -9.06 27.23 6.76
CA PHE A 239 -10.40 27.49 7.31
C PHE A 239 -10.63 28.95 7.69
N GLN A 240 -9.65 29.59 8.34
CA GLN A 240 -9.76 31.01 8.69
C GLN A 240 -9.93 31.88 7.44
N LYS A 241 -9.26 31.54 6.33
CA LYS A 241 -9.41 32.23 5.03
C LYS A 241 -10.77 31.95 4.37
N THR A 242 -11.26 30.71 4.45
CA THR A 242 -12.53 30.31 3.83
C THR A 242 -13.73 30.88 4.58
N ARG A 243 -13.69 30.91 5.92
CA ARG A 243 -14.68 31.60 6.77
C ARG A 243 -14.73 33.10 6.45
N LYS A 244 -13.58 33.78 6.36
CA LYS A 244 -13.51 35.19 5.94
C LYS A 244 -14.08 35.46 4.54
N LYS A 245 -14.17 34.44 3.67
CA LYS A 245 -14.80 34.52 2.33
C LYS A 245 -16.33 34.37 2.38
N CYS A 246 -16.89 33.77 3.44
CA CYS A 246 -18.34 33.70 3.67
C CYS A 246 -18.87 34.85 4.55
N THR A 247 -18.03 35.47 5.40
CA THR A 247 -18.44 36.53 6.32
C THR A 247 -18.08 37.95 5.88
N SER A 248 -17.60 38.20 4.65
CA SER A 248 -17.47 39.57 4.14
C SER A 248 -18.80 40.16 3.65
N LYS A 249 -19.76 40.28 4.58
CA LYS A 249 -20.63 41.46 4.74
C LYS A 249 -20.22 42.05 6.11
N ASN A 250 -19.69 43.26 6.08
CA ASN A 250 -19.35 44.18 7.19
C ASN A 250 -17.95 44.08 7.87
N GLU A 251 -17.16 45.12 7.57
CA GLU A 251 -16.21 45.98 8.35
C GLU A 251 -15.51 45.45 9.63
N GLY A 252 -14.30 45.85 10.03
CA GLY A 252 -13.36 46.87 9.52
C GLY A 252 -12.03 46.91 10.31
N GLU A 253 -10.99 47.36 9.60
CA GLU A 253 -9.78 48.16 9.95
C GLU A 253 -8.97 47.97 11.26
N LYS A 254 -7.70 47.58 11.07
CA LYS A 254 -6.47 48.29 11.51
C LYS A 254 -5.21 47.45 11.18
N ASN A 255 -4.43 47.79 10.14
CA ASN A 255 -2.95 47.77 10.15
C ASN A 255 -2.34 48.40 8.87
N GLN A 256 -2.21 49.73 8.88
CA GLN A 256 -2.03 50.63 7.71
C GLN A 256 -0.69 50.59 6.96
N ALA A 257 0.34 49.88 7.41
CA ALA A 257 1.64 49.85 6.71
C ALA A 257 1.79 48.65 5.77
N LEU A 258 1.35 47.46 6.21
CA LEU A 258 1.26 46.25 5.37
C LEU A 258 0.10 46.37 4.36
N GLU A 259 -0.91 47.17 4.69
CA GLU A 259 -2.06 47.48 3.84
C GLU A 259 -1.69 48.29 2.59
N LYS A 260 -0.65 49.14 2.58
CA LYS A 260 -0.29 49.93 1.39
C LYS A 260 0.30 49.07 0.26
N GLU A 261 1.13 48.08 0.59
CA GLU A 261 1.67 47.09 -0.34
C GLU A 261 0.57 46.14 -0.83
N GLN A 262 -0.24 45.61 0.10
CA GLN A 262 -1.40 44.76 -0.24
C GLN A 262 -2.47 45.52 -1.03
N ALA A 263 -2.63 46.83 -0.84
CA ALA A 263 -3.58 47.67 -1.58
C ALA A 263 -3.14 47.90 -3.03
N LYS A 264 -1.83 48.05 -3.29
CA LYS A 264 -1.30 48.10 -4.66
C LYS A 264 -1.60 46.78 -5.39
N CYS A 265 -1.35 45.64 -4.73
CA CYS A 265 -1.64 44.34 -5.34
C CYS A 265 -3.15 44.10 -5.53
N ARG A 266 -3.99 44.45 -4.53
CA ARG A 266 -5.46 44.41 -4.63
C ARG A 266 -6.01 45.31 -5.74
N LYS A 267 -5.47 46.51 -5.96
CA LYS A 267 -5.86 47.39 -7.08
C LYS A 267 -5.55 46.74 -8.43
N ARG A 268 -4.39 46.09 -8.54
CA ARG A 268 -3.96 45.35 -9.75
C ARG A 268 -4.88 44.16 -10.03
N VAL A 269 -5.21 43.37 -9.01
CA VAL A 269 -6.15 42.25 -9.08
C VAL A 269 -7.58 42.72 -9.40
N LYS A 270 -8.09 43.77 -8.75
CA LYS A 270 -9.42 44.36 -9.08
C LYS A 270 -9.50 44.85 -10.51
N THR A 271 -8.43 45.44 -11.04
CA THR A 271 -8.37 45.92 -12.43
C THR A 271 -8.40 44.75 -13.42
N LEU A 272 -7.70 43.65 -13.11
CA LEU A 272 -7.70 42.42 -13.92
C LEU A 272 -9.04 41.67 -13.86
N VAL A 273 -9.71 41.66 -12.71
CA VAL A 273 -11.06 41.11 -12.53
C VAL A 273 -12.10 41.94 -13.28
N LYS A 274 -12.05 43.28 -13.20
CA LYS A 274 -12.90 44.18 -14.01
C LYS A 274 -12.71 43.98 -15.51
N ARG A 275 -11.48 43.66 -15.95
CA ARG A 275 -11.14 43.36 -17.35
C ARG A 275 -11.43 41.89 -17.77
N ARG A 276 -12.17 41.12 -16.96
CA ARG A 276 -12.52 39.70 -17.18
C ARG A 276 -11.32 38.76 -17.41
N LYS A 277 -10.11 39.16 -17.02
CA LYS A 277 -8.89 38.31 -17.09
C LYS A 277 -8.72 37.48 -15.80
N LEU A 278 -9.71 36.64 -15.52
CA LEU A 278 -9.80 35.83 -14.27
C LEU A 278 -8.59 34.89 -14.07
N SER A 279 -7.98 34.39 -15.15
CA SER A 279 -6.81 33.52 -15.08
C SER A 279 -5.53 34.26 -14.63
N GLU A 280 -5.33 35.51 -15.02
CA GLU A 280 -4.16 36.32 -14.61
C GLU A 280 -4.32 36.82 -13.17
N ALA A 281 -5.55 37.19 -12.79
CA ALA A 281 -5.90 37.53 -11.41
C ALA A 281 -5.72 36.34 -10.45
N GLN A 282 -6.08 35.12 -10.88
CA GLN A 282 -5.81 33.89 -10.12
C GLN A 282 -4.31 33.60 -10.00
N LYS A 283 -3.51 33.80 -11.04
CA LYS A 283 -2.05 33.58 -10.98
C LYS A 283 -1.35 34.50 -9.96
N ILE A 284 -1.75 35.77 -9.89
CA ILE A 284 -1.17 36.73 -8.93
C ILE A 284 -1.55 36.37 -7.48
N VAL A 285 -2.81 35.98 -7.25
CA VAL A 285 -3.30 35.56 -5.92
C VAL A 285 -2.70 34.21 -5.49
N GLN A 286 -2.45 33.31 -6.43
CA GLN A 286 -1.77 32.03 -6.18
C GLN A 286 -0.27 32.25 -5.86
N GLN A 287 0.36 33.25 -6.49
CA GLN A 287 1.76 33.63 -6.22
C GLN A 287 1.97 34.31 -4.85
N GLU A 288 0.97 35.04 -4.33
CA GLU A 288 1.07 35.67 -2.99
C GLU A 288 0.79 34.72 -1.82
N ILE A 289 0.26 33.52 -2.07
CA ILE A 289 -0.04 32.52 -1.04
C ILE A 289 0.62 31.19 -1.40
N GLU A 290 1.93 31.23 -1.66
CA GLU A 290 2.76 30.08 -1.31
C GLU A 290 2.98 30.15 0.21
N LEU A 291 2.23 29.36 0.99
CA LEU A 291 2.63 29.10 2.37
C LEU A 291 4.00 28.40 2.28
N GLU A 292 5.08 29.13 2.58
CA GLU A 292 6.43 28.59 2.59
C GLU A 292 6.44 27.25 3.35
N GLU A 293 6.91 26.19 2.68
CA GLU A 293 7.11 24.90 3.33
C GLU A 293 8.12 25.07 4.46
N TRP A 294 7.82 24.54 5.64
CA TRP A 294 8.77 24.63 6.74
C TRP A 294 9.99 23.79 6.39
N GLY A 295 11.18 24.38 6.49
CA GLY A 295 12.42 23.62 6.26
C GLY A 295 12.53 22.46 7.26
N THR A 296 13.12 21.35 6.84
CA THR A 296 13.34 20.14 7.67
C THR A 296 13.99 20.47 9.02
N GLU A 297 14.93 21.41 9.03
CA GLU A 297 15.57 21.88 10.27
C GLU A 297 14.58 22.54 11.24
N ALA A 298 13.65 23.36 10.73
CA ALA A 298 12.64 24.01 11.54
C ALA A 298 11.65 23.01 12.13
N GLN A 299 11.18 22.06 11.32
CA GLN A 299 10.29 20.98 11.76
C GLN A 299 10.96 20.15 12.86
N VAL A 300 12.21 19.73 12.66
CA VAL A 300 12.94 18.93 13.64
C VAL A 300 13.22 19.73 14.92
N LYS A 301 13.62 21.01 14.84
CA LYS A 301 13.82 21.85 16.03
C LYS A 301 12.54 22.02 16.85
N LEU A 302 11.39 22.25 16.19
CA LEU A 302 10.10 22.33 16.86
C LEU A 302 9.71 21.00 17.50
N GLY A 303 9.78 19.91 16.73
CA GLY A 303 9.45 18.58 17.22
C GLY A 303 10.33 18.15 18.39
N THR A 304 11.63 18.46 18.36
CA THR A 304 12.53 18.16 19.49
C THR A 304 12.16 18.94 20.75
N ARG A 305 11.79 20.22 20.64
CA ARG A 305 11.34 21.00 21.82
C ARG A 305 10.05 20.44 22.40
N LEU A 306 9.09 20.07 21.55
CA LEU A 306 7.83 19.46 22.01
C LEU A 306 8.05 18.10 22.67
N ILE A 307 9.01 17.30 22.19
CA ILE A 307 9.41 16.04 22.81
C ILE A 307 10.05 16.28 24.19
N GLU A 308 10.91 17.29 24.31
CA GLU A 308 11.53 17.65 25.59
C GLU A 308 10.46 18.02 26.63
N LEU A 309 9.48 18.85 26.24
CA LEU A 309 8.35 19.17 27.12
C LEU A 309 7.53 17.93 27.50
N LEU A 310 7.38 16.96 26.58
CA LEU A 310 6.74 15.67 26.89
C LEU A 310 7.56 14.84 27.88
N LEU A 311 8.89 14.76 27.72
CA LEU A 311 9.78 14.05 28.64
C LEU A 311 9.69 14.62 30.06
N ASP A 312 9.58 15.94 30.17
CA ASP A 312 9.51 16.64 31.46
C ASP A 312 8.12 16.57 32.12
N SER A 313 7.07 16.24 31.36
CA SER A 313 5.67 16.32 31.81
C SER A 313 4.99 14.96 31.96
N ALA A 314 5.47 13.92 31.27
CA ALA A 314 4.82 12.61 31.23
C ALA A 314 5.46 11.62 32.23
N PHE A 315 4.69 11.29 33.28
CA PHE A 315 5.09 10.32 34.31
C PHE A 315 4.09 9.16 34.39
N VAL A 316 4.59 7.99 34.77
CA VAL A 316 3.80 6.80 35.05
C VAL A 316 3.56 6.77 36.55
N GLN A 317 2.28 6.76 36.94
CA GLN A 317 1.89 6.51 38.33
C GLN A 317 1.89 5.01 38.59
N SER A 318 2.22 4.61 39.82
CA SER A 318 2.23 3.20 40.22
C SER A 318 0.84 2.56 40.12
N PRO A 319 0.75 1.23 39.83
CA PRO A 319 -0.52 0.51 39.84
C PRO A 319 -1.26 0.65 41.18
N ALA A 320 -2.60 0.63 41.15
CA ALA A 320 -3.45 0.82 42.33
C ALA A 320 -3.28 -0.26 43.43
N ASP A 321 -2.53 -1.32 43.16
CA ASP A 321 -2.31 -2.47 44.06
C ASP A 321 -1.13 -2.27 45.05
N GLN A 322 -0.54 -1.07 45.13
CA GLN A 322 0.48 -0.76 46.13
C GLN A 322 -0.15 -0.63 47.52
N THR A 323 0.42 -1.32 48.50
CA THR A 323 0.05 -1.14 49.91
C THR A 323 0.32 0.32 50.33
N PRO A 324 -0.50 0.90 51.22
CA PRO A 324 -0.39 2.31 51.63
C PRO A 324 0.93 2.68 52.34
N GLU A 325 1.84 1.73 52.55
CA GLU A 325 3.16 1.92 53.17
C GLU A 325 4.31 2.07 52.15
N SER A 326 4.10 1.81 50.86
CA SER A 326 5.17 2.00 49.85
C SER A 326 5.20 3.43 49.31
N SER A 327 6.40 4.01 49.19
CA SER A 327 6.58 5.33 48.56
C SER A 327 6.13 5.31 47.09
N PRO A 328 5.50 6.40 46.59
CA PRO A 328 5.02 6.44 45.21
C PRO A 328 6.20 6.36 44.23
N ASP A 329 6.30 5.24 43.52
CA ASP A 329 7.30 4.99 42.48
C ASP A 329 6.87 5.72 41.19
N ILE A 330 7.10 7.04 41.16
CA ILE A 330 6.85 7.92 40.02
C ILE A 330 8.02 7.78 39.05
N ARG A 331 7.76 7.17 37.89
CA ARG A 331 8.78 6.98 36.84
C ARG A 331 8.49 7.85 35.63
N PRO A 332 9.51 8.37 34.93
CA PRO A 332 9.29 9.07 33.67
C PRO A 332 8.76 8.08 32.62
N ALA A 333 7.67 8.44 31.95
CA ALA A 333 7.01 7.61 30.94
C ALA A 333 7.88 7.42 29.68
N PHE A 334 8.75 8.38 29.41
CA PHE A 334 9.67 8.36 28.29
C PHE A 334 11.08 8.72 28.75
N LYS A 335 12.08 8.06 28.19
CA LYS A 335 13.50 8.26 28.49
C LYS A 335 14.28 8.51 27.22
N HIS A 336 15.19 9.48 27.25
CA HIS A 336 16.13 9.75 26.17
C HIS A 336 17.40 8.91 26.40
N VAL A 337 17.58 7.84 25.62
CA VAL A 337 18.61 6.82 25.83
C VAL A 337 19.55 6.71 24.65
N LEU A 338 20.85 6.55 24.93
CA LEU A 338 21.86 6.25 23.91
C LEU A 338 21.92 4.73 23.67
N ARG A 339 21.51 4.27 22.49
CA ARG A 339 21.71 2.87 22.09
C ARG A 339 23.17 2.67 21.68
N GLN A 340 23.83 1.78 22.41
CA GLN A 340 25.19 1.30 22.13
C GLN A 340 25.25 0.64 20.74
N PRO A 341 26.41 0.67 20.06
CA PRO A 341 26.54 0.11 18.72
C PRO A 341 26.44 -1.42 18.80
N ILE A 342 25.43 -1.99 18.13
CA ILE A 342 25.28 -3.44 18.02
C ILE A 342 25.89 -3.89 16.69
N VAL A 343 26.67 -4.96 16.73
CA VAL A 343 27.10 -5.69 15.53
C VAL A 343 25.92 -6.54 15.07
N GLU A 344 25.33 -6.18 13.95
CA GLU A 344 24.23 -6.92 13.35
C GLU A 344 24.61 -7.23 11.90
N ASN A 345 24.66 -8.52 11.54
CA ASN A 345 25.09 -9.00 10.22
C ASN A 345 26.48 -8.48 9.79
N GLY A 346 27.45 -8.44 10.71
CA GLY A 346 28.82 -7.99 10.42
C GLY A 346 28.97 -6.49 10.17
N ARG A 347 27.91 -5.68 10.35
CA ARG A 347 27.97 -4.21 10.25
C ARG A 347 27.77 -3.57 11.61
N LEU A 348 28.73 -2.74 12.01
CA LEU A 348 28.62 -1.92 13.22
C LEU A 348 27.52 -0.86 13.01
N LYS A 349 26.36 -1.02 13.65
CA LYS A 349 25.38 0.06 13.70
C LYS A 349 25.98 1.18 14.56
N LYS A 350 26.09 2.40 14.01
CA LYS A 350 26.60 3.55 14.76
C LYS A 350 25.73 3.84 15.99
N LYS A 351 26.34 4.34 17.06
CA LYS A 351 25.65 4.88 18.24
C LYS A 351 24.53 5.83 17.79
N HIS A 352 23.33 5.64 18.32
CA HIS A 352 22.21 6.52 18.02
C HIS A 352 21.31 6.70 19.24
N TRP A 353 20.73 7.89 19.33
CA TRP A 353 19.83 8.24 20.42
C TRP A 353 18.39 7.87 20.07
N VAL A 354 17.69 7.31 21.06
CA VAL A 354 16.29 6.90 20.96
C VAL A 354 15.49 7.49 22.12
N ILE A 355 14.20 7.62 21.90
CA ILE A 355 13.21 7.84 22.94
C ILE A 355 12.62 6.47 23.21
N GLU A 356 12.71 6.02 24.45
CA GLU A 356 12.23 4.71 24.92
C GLU A 356 11.11 4.94 25.92
N CYS A 357 9.99 4.24 25.77
CA CYS A 357 8.92 4.31 26.76
C CYS A 357 9.16 3.33 27.91
N ASP A 358 8.57 3.63 29.07
CA ASP A 358 8.55 2.71 30.19
C ASP A 358 7.80 1.41 29.83
N HIS A 359 8.17 0.30 30.47
CA HIS A 359 7.58 -1.02 30.21
C HIS A 359 6.07 -1.06 30.45
N LEU A 360 5.52 -0.36 31.45
CA LEU A 360 4.07 -0.32 31.69
C LEU A 360 3.32 0.40 30.57
N VAL A 361 3.95 1.45 30.03
CA VAL A 361 3.42 2.18 28.88
C VAL A 361 3.45 1.29 27.64
N HIS A 362 4.52 0.52 27.46
CA HIS A 362 4.70 -0.42 26.35
C HIS A 362 3.68 -1.57 26.39
N GLU A 363 3.49 -2.21 27.54
CA GLU A 363 2.49 -3.27 27.74
C GLU A 363 1.07 -2.75 27.47
N GLY A 364 0.82 -1.49 27.80
CA GLY A 364 -0.44 -0.82 27.52
C GLY A 364 -0.76 -0.62 26.03
N PHE A 365 0.24 -0.57 25.14
CA PHE A 365 0.06 -0.19 23.72
C PHE A 365 -1.02 -0.98 22.98
N GLU A 366 -1.13 -2.28 23.24
CA GLU A 366 -2.13 -3.14 22.59
C GLU A 366 -3.56 -2.66 22.91
N SER A 367 -3.82 -2.25 24.15
CA SER A 367 -5.10 -1.66 24.55
C SER A 367 -5.29 -0.22 24.04
N THR A 368 -4.19 0.54 23.95
CA THR A 368 -4.16 1.95 23.53
C THR A 368 -4.48 2.15 22.07
N ALA A 369 -4.19 1.16 21.21
CA ALA A 369 -4.42 1.24 19.77
C ALA A 369 -5.85 1.67 19.41
N ARG A 370 -6.84 1.26 20.22
CA ARG A 370 -8.25 1.64 20.08
C ARG A 370 -8.50 3.15 20.25
N HIS A 371 -7.65 3.81 21.02
CA HIS A 371 -7.79 5.19 21.45
C HIS A 371 -6.84 6.15 20.72
N VAL A 372 -5.94 5.63 19.89
CA VAL A 372 -5.12 6.47 19.01
C VAL A 372 -5.99 7.07 17.93
N GLU A 373 -6.11 8.41 17.93
CA GLU A 373 -6.66 9.13 16.80
C GLU A 373 -5.82 8.89 15.53
N ILE A 374 -6.48 8.26 14.55
CA ILE A 374 -5.92 8.00 13.22
C ILE A 374 -6.40 9.13 12.33
N PRO A 375 -5.59 10.18 12.12
CA PRO A 375 -5.92 11.16 11.09
C PRO A 375 -5.98 10.43 9.74
N TYR A 376 -6.75 10.94 8.78
CA TYR A 376 -6.86 10.37 7.43
C TYR A 376 -7.59 9.02 7.37
N LEU A 377 -8.80 8.91 7.94
CA LEU A 377 -9.69 7.77 7.71
C LEU A 377 -10.10 7.66 6.22
N PRO A 378 -10.54 6.46 5.76
CA PRO A 378 -11.21 6.31 4.47
C PRO A 378 -12.32 7.36 4.28
N MET A 379 -12.46 7.87 3.07
CA MET A 379 -13.40 8.97 2.80
C MET A 379 -14.83 8.44 2.71
N LEU A 380 -15.79 9.12 3.35
CA LEU A 380 -17.21 8.77 3.26
C LEU A 380 -17.86 9.21 1.94
N ILE A 381 -17.17 10.04 1.17
CA ILE A 381 -17.61 10.53 -0.14
C ILE A 381 -16.49 10.33 -1.17
N PRO A 382 -16.80 10.32 -2.47
CA PRO A 382 -15.79 10.20 -3.51
C PRO A 382 -14.67 11.25 -3.35
N PRO A 383 -13.39 10.86 -3.52
CA PRO A 383 -12.25 11.77 -3.43
C PRO A 383 -12.33 12.92 -4.44
N LYS A 384 -11.59 14.01 -4.15
CA LYS A 384 -11.38 15.07 -5.13
C LYS A 384 -10.57 14.54 -6.31
N LYS A 385 -11.09 14.79 -7.50
CA LYS A 385 -10.39 14.52 -8.75
C LYS A 385 -9.03 15.21 -8.82
N TRP A 386 -8.02 14.49 -9.29
CA TRP A 386 -6.66 15.00 -9.49
C TRP A 386 -6.62 16.03 -10.63
N LYS A 387 -6.01 17.18 -10.37
CA LYS A 387 -5.86 18.29 -11.34
C LYS A 387 -4.43 18.81 -11.46
N SER A 388 -3.62 18.62 -10.42
CA SER A 388 -2.22 19.03 -10.35
C SER A 388 -1.49 18.17 -9.32
N TYR A 389 -0.19 18.45 -9.13
CA TYR A 389 0.67 17.77 -8.15
C TYR A 389 0.09 17.74 -6.72
N ASP A 390 -0.59 18.81 -6.31
CA ASP A 390 -1.06 19.09 -4.94
C ASP A 390 -2.58 19.29 -4.85
N THR A 391 -3.31 19.03 -5.94
CA THR A 391 -4.77 19.21 -6.00
C THR A 391 -5.43 17.90 -6.42
N GLY A 392 -6.00 17.17 -5.47
CA GLY A 392 -6.71 15.90 -5.62
C GLY A 392 -6.78 15.16 -4.28
N GLY A 393 -7.36 13.96 -4.23
CA GLY A 393 -7.42 13.14 -3.01
C GLY A 393 -8.40 13.67 -1.96
N TYR A 394 -7.93 14.02 -0.77
CA TYR A 394 -8.77 14.48 0.34
C TYR A 394 -9.40 15.86 0.10
N LEU A 395 -10.42 16.22 0.89
CA LEU A 395 -11.10 17.51 0.72
C LEU A 395 -10.26 18.70 1.20
N PHE A 396 -9.64 18.59 2.36
CA PHE A 396 -8.90 19.68 3.02
C PHE A 396 -7.48 19.25 3.38
N LEU A 397 -7.29 17.96 3.58
CA LEU A 397 -5.98 17.42 3.91
C LEU A 397 -5.04 17.51 2.71
N PRO A 398 -3.79 18.00 2.91
CA PRO A 398 -2.84 18.15 1.81
C PRO A 398 -2.55 16.79 1.19
N SER A 399 -2.79 16.70 -0.11
CA SER A 399 -2.70 15.48 -0.88
C SER A 399 -1.77 15.72 -2.05
N TYR A 400 -0.72 14.90 -2.15
CA TYR A 400 0.24 14.97 -3.24
C TYR A 400 0.12 13.73 -4.08
N ILE A 401 0.12 13.92 -5.40
CA ILE A 401 0.00 12.82 -6.34
C ILE A 401 1.17 11.86 -6.23
N MET A 402 2.40 12.34 -5.96
CA MET A 402 3.60 11.52 -5.89
C MET A 402 4.23 11.54 -4.49
N ARG A 403 4.58 10.35 -3.99
CA ARG A 403 5.37 10.13 -2.76
C ARG A 403 6.86 10.39 -3.05
N THR A 404 7.24 11.66 -3.04
CA THR A 404 8.62 12.09 -3.35
C THR A 404 9.62 11.91 -2.20
N HIS A 405 9.14 11.68 -0.97
CA HIS A 405 9.98 11.61 0.24
C HIS A 405 10.96 12.80 0.40
N GLY A 406 10.58 13.98 -0.09
CA GLY A 406 11.40 15.19 -0.02
C GLY A 406 12.42 15.35 -1.15
N VAL A 407 12.45 14.45 -2.13
CA VAL A 407 13.35 14.55 -3.28
C VAL A 407 12.92 15.69 -4.20
N LYS A 408 13.77 16.71 -4.30
CA LYS A 408 13.46 17.94 -5.05
C LYS A 408 13.31 17.67 -6.55
N ASP A 409 14.24 16.93 -7.16
CA ASP A 409 14.22 16.66 -8.60
C ASP A 409 12.94 15.97 -9.07
N GLN A 410 12.38 15.07 -8.24
CA GLN A 410 11.10 14.40 -8.53
C GLN A 410 9.93 15.38 -8.47
N LYS A 411 9.90 16.23 -7.44
CA LYS A 411 8.90 17.28 -7.29
C LYS A 411 8.95 18.29 -8.45
N ASP A 412 10.14 18.70 -8.85
CA ASP A 412 10.35 19.63 -9.95
C ASP A 412 9.98 18.99 -11.30
N ALA A 413 10.31 17.71 -11.50
CA ALA A 413 9.94 16.97 -12.71
C ALA A 413 8.42 16.89 -12.89
N ILE A 414 7.67 16.51 -11.85
CA ILE A 414 6.21 16.41 -11.97
C ILE A 414 5.51 17.77 -12.05
N LYS A 415 6.06 18.82 -11.43
CA LYS A 415 5.52 20.18 -11.50
C LYS A 415 5.79 20.87 -12.84
N SER A 416 6.92 20.57 -13.48
CA SER A 416 7.34 21.21 -14.75
C SER A 416 6.63 20.65 -15.98
N VAL A 417 6.15 19.41 -15.91
CA VAL A 417 5.49 18.75 -17.04
C VAL A 417 4.08 19.32 -17.28
N PRO A 418 3.66 19.54 -18.55
CA PRO A 418 2.32 20.01 -18.86
C PRO A 418 1.23 19.06 -18.33
N ARG A 419 0.15 19.61 -17.77
CA ARG A 419 -0.98 18.83 -17.24
C ARG A 419 -1.59 17.86 -18.25
N LYS A 420 -1.57 18.20 -19.54
CA LYS A 420 -2.06 17.34 -20.63
C LYS A 420 -1.30 16.01 -20.70
N GLN A 421 0.00 16.01 -20.39
CA GLN A 421 0.82 14.80 -20.37
C GLN A 421 0.44 13.87 -19.21
N LEU A 422 0.02 14.41 -18.07
CA LEU A 422 -0.38 13.64 -16.88
C LEU A 422 -1.85 13.21 -16.88
N ARG A 423 -2.62 13.51 -17.94
CA ARG A 423 -4.07 13.27 -17.97
C ARG A 423 -4.45 11.82 -17.65
N LYS A 424 -3.77 10.85 -18.28
CA LYS A 424 -4.02 9.42 -18.05
C LYS A 424 -3.72 9.00 -16.61
N VAL A 425 -2.68 9.59 -16.00
CA VAL A 425 -2.34 9.32 -14.59
C VAL A 425 -3.42 9.84 -13.66
N PHE A 426 -3.90 11.08 -13.88
CA PHE A 426 -4.99 11.65 -13.07
C PHE A 426 -6.27 10.82 -13.20
N GLU A 427 -6.64 10.46 -14.42
CA GLU A 427 -7.83 9.67 -14.70
C GLU A 427 -7.78 8.29 -14.05
N ALA A 428 -6.65 7.57 -14.18
CA ALA A 428 -6.48 6.27 -13.53
C ALA A 428 -6.58 6.36 -12.00
N LEU A 429 -5.95 7.37 -11.37
CA LEU A 429 -6.04 7.56 -9.92
C LEU A 429 -7.44 7.96 -9.46
N ASP A 430 -8.16 8.76 -10.26
CA ASP A 430 -9.55 9.12 -9.99
C ASP A 430 -10.45 7.89 -10.07
N ILE A 431 -10.23 6.99 -11.04
CA ILE A 431 -10.96 5.73 -11.18
C ILE A 431 -10.71 4.85 -9.95
N LEU A 432 -9.45 4.58 -9.62
CA LEU A 432 -9.07 3.78 -8.43
C LEU A 432 -9.62 4.36 -7.14
N GLY A 433 -9.63 5.69 -7.02
CA GLY A 433 -10.17 6.40 -5.86
C GLY A 433 -11.69 6.45 -5.80
N SER A 434 -12.37 6.33 -6.94
CA SER A 434 -13.83 6.34 -7.04
C SER A 434 -14.47 4.98 -6.77
N THR A 435 -13.69 3.91 -6.73
CA THR A 435 -14.19 2.58 -6.35
C THR A 435 -14.66 2.58 -4.90
N LYS A 436 -15.94 2.26 -4.70
CA LYS A 436 -16.61 2.27 -3.39
C LYS A 436 -16.48 0.92 -2.70
N TRP A 437 -15.97 0.93 -1.47
CA TRP A 437 -15.75 -0.25 -0.64
C TRP A 437 -16.71 -0.28 0.55
N ARG A 438 -16.95 -1.46 1.11
CA ARG A 438 -17.60 -1.63 2.42
C ARG A 438 -16.90 -2.73 3.21
N VAL A 439 -17.19 -2.80 4.51
CA VAL A 439 -16.72 -3.89 5.37
C VAL A 439 -17.62 -5.11 5.18
N ASN A 440 -17.03 -6.27 4.86
CA ASN A 440 -17.72 -7.56 4.94
C ASN A 440 -17.98 -7.88 6.42
N ARG A 441 -19.22 -7.70 6.85
CA ARG A 441 -19.61 -7.81 8.27
C ARG A 441 -19.43 -9.23 8.79
N ARG A 442 -19.77 -10.25 7.99
CA ARG A 442 -19.68 -11.67 8.39
C ARG A 442 -18.22 -12.07 8.67
N VAL A 443 -17.32 -11.75 7.75
CA VAL A 443 -15.88 -12.04 7.94
C VAL A 443 -15.29 -11.21 9.08
N HIS A 444 -15.68 -9.94 9.20
CA HIS A 444 -15.25 -9.09 10.31
C HIS A 444 -15.65 -9.67 11.67
N ASP A 445 -16.88 -10.16 11.82
CA ASP A 445 -17.37 -10.71 13.08
C ASP A 445 -16.66 -12.04 13.44
N VAL A 446 -16.31 -12.86 12.45
CA VAL A 446 -15.44 -14.05 12.64
C VAL A 446 -14.05 -13.64 13.12
N VAL A 447 -13.44 -12.64 12.46
CA VAL A 447 -12.13 -12.12 12.86
C VAL A 447 -12.15 -11.59 14.30
N GLU A 448 -13.15 -10.81 14.68
CA GLU A 448 -13.30 -10.31 16.05
C GLU A 448 -13.47 -11.44 17.06
N THR A 449 -14.21 -12.48 16.71
CA THR A 449 -14.37 -13.68 17.55
C THR A 449 -13.04 -14.38 17.75
N ILE A 450 -12.29 -14.66 16.68
CA ILE A 450 -10.96 -15.28 16.76
C ILE A 450 -10.00 -14.40 17.58
N TRP A 451 -10.02 -13.09 17.33
CA TRP A 451 -9.17 -12.14 18.05
C TRP A 451 -9.51 -12.10 19.53
N SER A 452 -10.80 -12.15 19.91
CA SER A 452 -11.24 -12.19 21.31
C SER A 452 -10.79 -13.47 22.03
N ARG A 453 -10.73 -14.61 21.33
CA ARG A 453 -10.30 -15.92 21.85
C ARG A 453 -8.78 -16.10 22.00
N GLY A 454 -7.97 -15.15 21.52
CA GLY A 454 -6.50 -15.19 21.68
C GLY A 454 -5.70 -15.03 20.38
N GLY A 455 -6.33 -15.10 19.21
CA GLY A 455 -5.63 -15.07 17.94
C GLY A 455 -4.88 -16.37 17.63
N GLY A 456 -3.76 -16.28 16.90
CA GLY A 456 -2.87 -17.42 16.61
C GLY A 456 -3.35 -18.42 15.54
N ILE A 457 -4.55 -18.23 14.98
CA ILE A 457 -5.12 -19.10 13.93
C ILE A 457 -5.42 -18.31 12.66
N ALA A 458 -5.54 -19.00 11.52
CA ALA A 458 -5.83 -18.41 10.20
C ALA A 458 -4.89 -17.26 9.79
N GLY A 459 -3.63 -17.30 10.26
CA GLY A 459 -2.63 -16.25 9.99
C GLY A 459 -2.79 -14.97 10.83
N LEU A 460 -3.70 -14.94 11.81
CA LEU A 460 -3.71 -13.90 12.84
C LEU A 460 -2.59 -14.13 13.85
N VAL A 461 -1.99 -13.04 14.30
CA VAL A 461 -0.96 -13.04 15.35
C VAL A 461 -1.54 -13.56 16.67
N ASP A 462 -0.71 -14.21 17.47
CA ASP A 462 -1.05 -14.70 18.82
C ASP A 462 -0.96 -13.55 19.84
N LYS A 463 -1.97 -13.42 20.71
CA LYS A 463 -1.99 -12.47 21.85
C LYS A 463 -0.99 -12.82 22.94
N GLY A 464 -0.63 -14.09 23.09
CA GLY A 464 0.37 -14.55 24.04
C GLY A 464 1.80 -14.20 23.62
N ASN A 465 2.68 -14.02 24.61
CA ASN A 465 4.13 -14.02 24.38
C ASN A 465 4.63 -15.46 24.44
N ILE A 466 5.67 -15.77 23.66
CA ILE A 466 6.40 -17.03 23.85
C ILE A 466 7.19 -16.99 25.17
N PRO A 467 7.26 -18.10 25.91
CA PRO A 467 7.98 -18.16 27.17
C PRO A 467 9.47 -17.88 26.97
N LEU A 468 10.08 -17.18 27.92
CA LEU A 468 11.51 -16.95 27.92
C LEU A 468 12.22 -18.21 28.42
N PRO A 469 13.31 -18.65 27.77
CA PRO A 469 14.03 -19.83 28.21
C PRO A 469 14.65 -19.59 29.59
N GLU A 470 14.48 -20.56 30.48
CA GLU A 470 15.04 -20.55 31.82
C GLU A 470 16.56 -20.63 31.77
N ARG A 471 17.20 -19.97 32.74
CA ARG A 471 18.66 -19.98 32.84
C ARG A 471 19.10 -21.40 33.24
N PRO A 472 20.04 -22.03 32.52
CA PRO A 472 20.56 -23.33 32.91
C PRO A 472 21.27 -23.23 34.28
N GLU A 473 21.16 -24.27 35.09
CA GLU A 473 21.86 -24.40 36.38
C GLU A 473 23.37 -24.61 36.20
N SER A 474 23.76 -25.16 35.05
CA SER A 474 25.15 -25.39 34.63
C SER A 474 25.94 -24.09 34.46
N GLU A 475 27.20 -24.10 34.90
CA GLU A 475 28.17 -23.02 34.67
C GLU A 475 28.96 -23.16 33.36
N ASP A 476 28.65 -24.17 32.53
CA ASP A 476 29.32 -24.38 31.24
C ASP A 476 29.18 -23.12 30.34
N PRO A 477 30.30 -22.50 29.91
CA PRO A 477 30.28 -21.35 29.03
C PRO A 477 29.47 -21.56 27.74
N ASP A 478 29.49 -22.77 27.18
CA ASP A 478 28.79 -23.09 25.93
C ASP A 478 27.27 -23.19 26.12
N GLU A 479 26.81 -23.80 27.21
CA GLU A 479 25.39 -23.84 27.58
C GLU A 479 24.85 -22.45 27.95
N ILE A 480 25.60 -21.68 28.73
CA ILE A 480 25.24 -20.28 29.03
C ILE A 480 25.14 -19.46 27.75
N GLN A 481 26.05 -19.68 26.79
CA GLN A 481 26.03 -18.99 25.51
C GLN A 481 24.81 -19.41 24.68
N LYS A 482 24.51 -20.71 24.57
CA LYS A 482 23.29 -21.21 23.90
C LYS A 482 22.02 -20.64 24.53
N TRP A 483 21.96 -20.56 25.86
CA TRP A 483 20.86 -19.92 26.59
C TRP A 483 20.74 -18.43 26.25
N LYS A 484 21.85 -17.66 26.31
CA LYS A 484 21.85 -16.23 25.94
C LYS A 484 21.33 -16.00 24.53
N TRP A 485 21.68 -16.88 23.59
CA TRP A 485 21.20 -16.82 22.20
C TRP A 485 19.72 -17.14 22.11
N SER A 486 19.27 -18.19 22.78
CA SER A 486 17.86 -18.59 22.84
C SER A 486 17.00 -17.50 23.50
N LEU A 487 17.47 -16.90 24.59
CA LEU A 487 16.83 -15.78 25.28
C LEU A 487 16.73 -14.56 24.37
N LYS A 488 17.81 -14.24 23.64
CA LYS A 488 17.83 -13.13 22.68
C LYS A 488 16.86 -13.37 21.52
N LYS A 489 16.77 -14.61 21.02
CA LYS A 489 15.83 -15.03 19.98
C LYS A 489 14.39 -14.89 20.49
N ALA A 490 14.08 -15.43 21.67
CA ALA A 490 12.75 -15.35 22.27
C ALA A 490 12.31 -13.89 22.51
N LYS A 491 13.18 -13.05 23.10
CA LYS A 491 12.92 -11.61 23.27
C LYS A 491 12.77 -10.86 21.95
N LYS A 492 13.42 -11.31 20.88
CA LYS A 492 13.25 -10.71 19.54
C LYS A 492 11.88 -11.09 18.98
N THR A 493 11.51 -12.36 19.02
CA THR A 493 10.21 -12.85 18.55
C THR A 493 9.05 -12.20 19.30
N ASN A 494 9.11 -12.08 20.63
CA ASN A 494 8.06 -11.38 21.41
C ASN A 494 7.89 -9.91 20.99
N ARG A 495 8.98 -9.22 20.63
CA ARG A 495 8.91 -7.85 20.11
C ARG A 495 8.27 -7.78 18.72
N GLU A 496 8.60 -8.73 17.85
CA GLU A 496 7.98 -8.84 16.51
C GLU A 496 6.48 -9.13 16.63
N LEU A 497 6.08 -10.08 17.50
CA LEU A 497 4.67 -10.40 17.78
C LEU A 497 3.92 -9.17 18.32
N HIS A 498 4.47 -8.46 19.31
CA HIS A 498 3.83 -7.26 19.84
C HIS A 498 3.58 -6.19 18.76
N ALA A 499 4.53 -5.98 17.84
CA ALA A 499 4.35 -5.04 16.74
C ALA A 499 3.24 -5.49 15.77
N GLU A 500 3.15 -6.78 15.46
CA GLU A 500 2.09 -7.36 14.63
C GLU A 500 0.70 -7.27 15.31
N ARG A 501 0.64 -7.44 16.63
CA ARG A 501 -0.60 -7.23 17.42
C ARG A 501 -1.08 -5.80 17.35
N CYS A 502 -0.17 -4.84 17.53
CA CYS A 502 -0.50 -3.42 17.41
C CYS A 502 -1.02 -3.07 16.00
N ASP A 503 -0.39 -3.58 14.94
CA ASP A 503 -0.85 -3.39 13.57
C ASP A 503 -2.23 -3.99 13.30
N THR A 504 -2.48 -5.21 13.81
CA THR A 504 -3.77 -5.89 13.73
C THR A 504 -4.87 -5.08 14.42
N GLU A 505 -4.62 -4.59 15.63
CA GLU A 505 -5.60 -3.80 16.38
C GLU A 505 -5.90 -2.44 15.72
N LEU A 506 -4.90 -1.80 15.10
CA LEU A 506 -5.11 -0.58 14.31
C LEU A 506 -6.01 -0.83 13.08
N LYS A 507 -5.82 -1.97 12.38
CA LYS A 507 -6.68 -2.37 11.26
C LYS A 507 -8.12 -2.62 11.71
N LEU A 508 -8.31 -3.37 12.79
CA LEU A 508 -9.63 -3.65 13.36
C LEU A 508 -10.32 -2.38 13.88
N SER A 509 -9.58 -1.46 14.50
CA SER A 509 -10.11 -0.16 14.92
C SER A 509 -10.71 0.62 13.75
N VAL A 510 -10.04 0.63 12.58
CA VAL A 510 -10.59 1.26 11.37
C VAL A 510 -11.79 0.49 10.84
N ALA A 511 -11.75 -0.85 10.83
CA ALA A 511 -12.87 -1.69 10.37
C ALA A 511 -14.13 -1.45 11.22
N ARG A 512 -14.00 -1.45 12.55
CA ARG A 512 -15.09 -1.13 13.50
C ARG A 512 -15.71 0.24 13.23
N LYS A 513 -14.88 1.27 12.99
CA LYS A 513 -15.35 2.63 12.67
C LYS A 513 -16.10 2.71 11.33
N MET A 514 -15.80 1.81 10.38
CA MET A 514 -16.36 1.81 9.03
C MET A 514 -17.47 0.77 8.83
N ARG A 515 -17.71 -0.11 9.81
CA ARG A 515 -18.64 -1.27 9.72
C ARG A 515 -20.08 -0.89 9.36
N GLU A 516 -20.55 0.22 9.92
CA GLU A 516 -21.93 0.71 9.73
C GLU A 516 -22.10 1.66 8.54
N GLU A 517 -21.01 2.02 7.86
CA GLU A 517 -21.10 2.87 6.67
C GLU A 517 -21.54 2.03 5.46
N ASP A 518 -22.52 2.50 4.68
CA ASP A 518 -22.92 1.82 3.42
C ASP A 518 -21.81 1.83 2.35
N GLY A 519 -20.72 2.54 2.60
CA GLY A 519 -19.47 2.40 1.89
C GLY A 519 -18.62 3.67 1.91
N PHE A 520 -17.34 3.49 1.64
CA PHE A 520 -16.28 4.48 1.74
C PHE A 520 -15.28 4.32 0.59
N TYR A 521 -14.35 5.27 0.48
CA TYR A 521 -13.44 5.41 -0.65
C TYR A 521 -11.99 5.60 -0.19
N TYR A 522 -11.06 5.14 -1.02
CA TYR A 522 -9.63 5.30 -0.79
C TYR A 522 -9.03 6.26 -1.81
N PRO A 523 -8.67 7.51 -1.46
CA PRO A 523 -7.87 8.32 -2.37
C PRO A 523 -6.52 7.62 -2.63
N HIS A 524 -6.10 7.58 -3.89
CA HIS A 524 -4.84 6.97 -4.30
C HIS A 524 -3.80 8.03 -4.66
N ASN A 525 -2.54 7.74 -4.36
CA ASN A 525 -1.38 8.45 -4.87
C ASN A 525 -0.36 7.44 -5.42
N ILE A 526 0.71 7.93 -6.02
CA ILE A 526 1.73 7.09 -6.67
C ILE A 526 3.09 7.22 -5.99
N ASP A 527 3.93 6.20 -6.11
CA ASP A 527 5.37 6.38 -5.89
C ASP A 527 6.04 7.07 -7.08
N PHE A 528 7.35 7.29 -7.02
CA PHE A 528 8.09 7.93 -8.11
C PHE A 528 8.14 7.11 -9.40
N ARG A 529 7.83 5.80 -9.34
CA ARG A 529 7.82 4.87 -10.49
C ARG A 529 6.43 4.83 -11.14
N GLY A 530 5.41 5.31 -10.44
CA GLY A 530 4.02 5.35 -10.88
C GLY A 530 3.08 4.42 -10.12
N ARG A 531 3.59 3.47 -9.33
CA ARG A 531 2.76 2.45 -8.66
C ARG A 531 1.76 3.13 -7.74
N ALA A 532 0.48 2.79 -7.89
CA ALA A 532 -0.61 3.41 -7.14
C ALA A 532 -0.78 2.76 -5.76
N TYR A 533 -1.05 3.58 -4.75
CA TYR A 533 -1.23 3.18 -3.37
C TYR A 533 -2.40 3.97 -2.75
N PRO A 534 -3.30 3.31 -1.99
CA PRO A 534 -4.20 3.99 -1.09
C PRO A 534 -3.42 4.92 -0.15
N MET A 535 -3.96 6.11 0.09
CA MET A 535 -3.36 7.08 1.00
C MET A 535 -3.58 6.72 2.48
N HIS A 536 -4.63 5.95 2.78
CA HIS A 536 -4.85 5.43 4.13
C HIS A 536 -3.91 4.24 4.43
N PRO A 537 -3.10 4.28 5.50
CA PRO A 537 -2.00 3.33 5.69
C PRO A 537 -2.38 2.01 6.40
N HIS A 538 -3.50 1.94 7.13
CA HIS A 538 -3.81 0.80 8.00
C HIS A 538 -4.71 -0.23 7.30
N LEU A 539 -6.02 0.05 7.18
CA LEU A 539 -6.98 -0.84 6.52
C LEU A 539 -7.15 -0.43 5.05
N SER A 540 -6.59 -1.22 4.13
CA SER A 540 -6.80 -1.03 2.69
C SER A 540 -6.71 -2.37 1.95
N HIS A 541 -7.28 -2.43 0.74
CA HIS A 541 -7.26 -3.63 -0.10
C HIS A 541 -5.83 -4.06 -0.53
N LEU A 542 -4.83 -3.19 -0.41
CA LEU A 542 -3.41 -3.56 -0.62
C LEU A 542 -2.79 -4.32 0.57
N GLY A 543 -3.49 -4.41 1.70
CA GLY A 543 -3.00 -5.01 2.95
C GLY A 543 -2.87 -6.55 2.92
N SER A 544 -2.77 -7.12 4.11
CA SER A 544 -2.69 -8.57 4.35
C SER A 544 -4.01 -9.28 4.00
N ASP A 545 -4.01 -10.62 4.03
CA ASP A 545 -5.21 -11.44 3.83
C ASP A 545 -6.39 -10.97 4.69
N LEU A 546 -6.16 -10.69 5.98
CA LEU A 546 -7.13 -10.03 6.87
C LEU A 546 -7.78 -8.79 6.25
N CYS A 547 -6.98 -7.85 5.71
CA CYS A 547 -7.53 -6.62 5.13
C CYS A 547 -8.38 -6.91 3.89
N ARG A 548 -8.00 -7.90 3.08
CA ARG A 548 -8.69 -8.24 1.83
C ARG A 548 -9.95 -9.07 2.08
N GLY A 549 -9.94 -9.97 3.06
CA GLY A 549 -11.13 -10.73 3.45
C GLY A 549 -12.20 -9.85 4.09
N VAL A 550 -11.80 -8.81 4.82
CA VAL A 550 -12.73 -7.87 5.48
C VAL A 550 -13.28 -6.80 4.53
N LEU A 551 -12.69 -6.60 3.34
CA LEU A 551 -13.11 -5.56 2.39
C LEU A 551 -13.76 -6.15 1.14
N GLU A 552 -14.92 -5.61 0.78
CA GLU A 552 -15.65 -5.97 -0.45
C GLU A 552 -16.19 -4.73 -1.17
N TYR A 553 -16.65 -4.88 -2.41
CA TYR A 553 -17.26 -3.76 -3.13
C TYR A 553 -18.59 -3.37 -2.49
N ALA A 554 -18.83 -2.07 -2.31
CA ALA A 554 -20.12 -1.61 -1.81
C ALA A 554 -21.24 -1.81 -2.83
N GLU A 555 -20.90 -1.77 -4.12
CA GLU A 555 -21.79 -1.95 -5.26
C GLU A 555 -21.63 -3.39 -5.77
N GLY A 556 -22.66 -4.21 -5.57
CA GLY A 556 -22.68 -5.61 -6.00
C GLY A 556 -23.18 -5.76 -7.43
N ARG A 557 -22.87 -6.89 -8.06
CA ARG A 557 -23.35 -7.25 -9.40
C ARG A 557 -23.89 -8.67 -9.42
N SER A 558 -24.92 -8.90 -10.24
CA SER A 558 -25.44 -10.26 -10.48
C SER A 558 -24.35 -11.13 -11.10
N LEU A 559 -24.15 -12.33 -10.56
CA LEU A 559 -23.08 -13.23 -11.01
C LEU A 559 -23.23 -13.66 -12.48
N GLY A 560 -24.45 -13.99 -12.91
CA GLY A 560 -24.67 -14.67 -14.18
C GLY A 560 -23.94 -16.03 -14.26
N LYS A 561 -23.99 -16.67 -15.43
CA LYS A 561 -23.32 -17.96 -15.66
C LYS A 561 -21.80 -17.86 -15.52
N SER A 562 -21.21 -16.79 -16.06
CA SER A 562 -19.76 -16.59 -16.03
C SER A 562 -19.26 -16.17 -14.65
N GLY A 563 -19.97 -15.31 -13.92
CA GLY A 563 -19.55 -14.87 -12.59
C GLY A 563 -19.57 -16.01 -11.58
N LEU A 564 -20.58 -16.90 -11.62
CA LEU A 564 -20.59 -18.08 -10.74
C LEU A 564 -19.38 -18.99 -11.00
N ARG A 565 -19.03 -19.20 -12.28
CA ARG A 565 -17.81 -19.95 -12.66
C ARG A 565 -16.55 -19.27 -12.13
N TRP A 566 -16.44 -17.95 -12.29
CA TRP A 566 -15.28 -17.19 -11.80
C TRP A 566 -15.19 -17.11 -10.28
N LEU A 567 -16.32 -17.11 -9.57
CA LEU A 567 -16.37 -17.20 -8.11
C LEU A 567 -15.80 -18.54 -7.61
N LYS A 568 -16.20 -19.66 -8.23
CA LYS A 568 -15.62 -20.99 -7.94
C LYS A 568 -14.12 -21.02 -8.23
N ILE A 569 -13.69 -20.51 -9.38
CA ILE A 569 -12.26 -20.42 -9.73
C ILE A 569 -11.50 -19.55 -8.72
N HIS A 570 -12.10 -18.44 -8.27
CA HIS A 570 -11.51 -17.56 -7.26
C HIS A 570 -11.31 -18.28 -5.92
N LEU A 571 -12.33 -18.99 -5.45
CA LEU A 571 -12.24 -19.80 -4.22
C LEU A 571 -11.08 -20.82 -4.33
N ALA A 572 -11.00 -21.56 -5.43
CA ALA A 572 -9.91 -22.50 -5.70
C ALA A 572 -8.52 -21.82 -5.70
N ASN A 573 -8.41 -20.63 -6.29
CA ASN A 573 -7.17 -19.85 -6.28
C ASN A 573 -6.77 -19.37 -4.87
N LYS A 574 -7.75 -19.04 -4.02
CA LYS A 574 -7.54 -18.57 -2.65
C LYS A 574 -7.21 -19.71 -1.69
N TYR A 575 -7.74 -20.90 -1.94
CA TYR A 575 -7.36 -22.10 -1.21
C TYR A 575 -5.87 -22.41 -1.39
N GLY A 576 -5.34 -22.30 -2.61
CA GLY A 576 -3.90 -22.45 -2.89
C GLY A 576 -3.42 -23.90 -2.80
N GLY A 577 -2.19 -24.14 -2.36
CA GLY A 577 -1.67 -25.52 -2.17
C GLY A 577 -1.42 -26.29 -3.46
N GLY A 578 -1.25 -25.60 -4.60
CA GLY A 578 -1.09 -26.21 -5.92
C GLY A 578 -2.38 -26.30 -6.72
N ILE A 579 -3.55 -26.09 -6.08
CA ILE A 579 -4.85 -26.06 -6.76
C ILE A 579 -4.95 -24.86 -7.71
N GLU A 580 -4.26 -23.76 -7.40
CA GLU A 580 -4.21 -22.58 -8.27
C GLU A 580 -3.51 -22.86 -9.61
N LYS A 581 -2.79 -23.99 -9.72
CA LYS A 581 -2.06 -24.45 -10.91
C LYS A 581 -2.82 -25.43 -11.77
N LEU A 582 -3.98 -25.90 -11.32
CA LEU A 582 -4.85 -26.73 -12.15
C LEU A 582 -5.42 -25.92 -13.32
N SER A 583 -5.94 -26.63 -14.33
CA SER A 583 -6.76 -26.00 -15.37
C SER A 583 -8.02 -25.39 -14.75
N HIS A 584 -8.71 -24.52 -15.48
CA HIS A 584 -9.99 -23.97 -14.99
C HIS A 584 -11.00 -25.08 -14.66
N GLU A 585 -11.09 -26.13 -15.47
CA GLU A 585 -11.96 -27.29 -15.19
C GLU A 585 -11.51 -28.07 -13.94
N GLY A 586 -10.20 -28.26 -13.74
CA GLY A 586 -9.69 -28.90 -12.53
C GLY A 586 -10.00 -28.10 -11.26
N LYS A 587 -9.97 -26.77 -11.34
CA LYS A 587 -10.38 -25.88 -10.23
C LYS A 587 -11.88 -25.99 -9.93
N LEU A 588 -12.71 -26.06 -10.96
CA LEU A 588 -14.15 -26.24 -10.78
C LEU A 588 -14.46 -27.58 -10.13
N ALA A 589 -13.89 -28.67 -10.64
CA ALA A 589 -14.06 -30.00 -10.07
C ALA A 589 -13.63 -30.08 -8.60
N PHE A 590 -12.53 -29.42 -8.23
CA PHE A 590 -12.11 -29.30 -6.83
C PHE A 590 -13.20 -28.62 -5.98
N VAL A 591 -13.76 -27.51 -6.43
CA VAL A 591 -14.81 -26.79 -5.69
C VAL A 591 -16.09 -27.62 -5.57
N GLU A 592 -16.53 -28.29 -6.64
CA GLU A 592 -17.71 -29.17 -6.57
C GLU A 592 -17.51 -30.29 -5.53
N ASN A 593 -16.32 -30.89 -5.49
CA ASN A 593 -15.99 -31.96 -4.54
C ASN A 593 -15.87 -31.48 -3.09
N GLN A 594 -15.74 -30.17 -2.86
CA GLN A 594 -15.58 -29.58 -1.54
C GLN A 594 -16.80 -28.77 -1.12
N LEU A 595 -17.92 -28.84 -1.86
CA LEU A 595 -19.15 -28.12 -1.51
C LEU A 595 -19.62 -28.37 -0.06
N PRO A 596 -19.58 -29.61 0.49
CA PRO A 596 -19.96 -29.82 1.89
C PRO A 596 -19.12 -29.01 2.88
N ASP A 597 -17.80 -29.00 2.71
CA ASP A 597 -16.88 -28.26 3.58
C ASP A 597 -17.00 -26.74 3.41
N ILE A 598 -17.28 -26.28 2.19
CA ILE A 598 -17.54 -24.87 1.87
C ILE A 598 -18.84 -24.41 2.56
N PHE A 599 -19.89 -25.22 2.51
CA PHE A 599 -21.19 -24.91 3.11
C PHE A 599 -21.08 -24.88 4.63
N ASP A 600 -20.37 -25.85 5.23
CA ASP A 600 -20.08 -25.84 6.66
C ASP A 600 -19.25 -24.62 7.06
N SER A 601 -18.20 -24.29 6.30
CA SER A 601 -17.36 -23.11 6.56
C SER A 601 -18.16 -21.79 6.49
N ALA A 602 -19.15 -21.70 5.59
CA ALA A 602 -19.97 -20.51 5.44
C ALA A 602 -21.04 -20.36 6.55
N ALA A 603 -21.60 -21.48 7.01
CA ALA A 603 -22.65 -21.52 8.03
C ALA A 603 -22.08 -21.46 9.46
N ASN A 604 -21.03 -22.24 9.73
CA ASN A 604 -20.39 -22.41 11.05
C ASN A 604 -18.88 -22.09 10.99
N PRO A 605 -18.49 -20.84 10.69
CA PRO A 605 -17.10 -20.48 10.40
C PRO A 605 -16.11 -20.72 11.56
N THR A 606 -16.59 -20.71 12.82
CA THR A 606 -15.75 -20.85 14.03
C THR A 606 -15.94 -22.17 14.77
N ASP A 607 -17.09 -22.82 14.62
CA ASP A 607 -17.48 -23.98 15.44
C ASP A 607 -17.73 -25.25 14.59
N GLY A 608 -17.61 -25.16 13.26
CA GLY A 608 -17.65 -26.30 12.34
C GLY A 608 -16.27 -26.92 12.09
N ASN A 609 -16.11 -27.57 10.93
CA ASN A 609 -14.88 -28.25 10.50
C ASN A 609 -13.74 -27.28 10.17
N CYS A 610 -14.04 -25.98 10.04
CA CYS A 610 -13.05 -24.92 9.81
C CYS A 610 -12.12 -25.16 8.61
N TRP A 611 -12.62 -25.81 7.55
CA TRP A 611 -11.85 -26.18 6.35
C TRP A 611 -11.12 -25.00 5.72
N TRP A 612 -11.75 -23.82 5.71
CA TRP A 612 -11.19 -22.58 5.19
C TRP A 612 -9.85 -22.18 5.84
N MET A 613 -9.55 -22.64 7.06
CA MET A 613 -8.27 -22.34 7.75
C MET A 613 -7.06 -23.01 7.10
N ASN A 614 -7.27 -24.07 6.32
CA ASN A 614 -6.20 -24.79 5.61
C ASN A 614 -5.75 -24.08 4.32
N ALA A 615 -6.46 -23.03 3.91
CA ALA A 615 -6.15 -22.25 2.72
C ALA A 615 -4.86 -21.41 2.89
N GLU A 616 -4.20 -21.08 1.77
CA GLU A 616 -3.09 -20.11 1.77
C GLU A 616 -3.53 -18.69 2.14
N ASP A 617 -4.75 -18.29 1.73
CA ASP A 617 -5.40 -17.01 2.06
C ASP A 617 -6.74 -17.29 2.81
N PRO A 618 -6.71 -17.61 4.11
CA PRO A 618 -7.88 -18.08 4.85
C PRO A 618 -9.09 -17.13 4.83
N PHE A 619 -8.91 -15.84 5.12
CA PHE A 619 -10.05 -14.92 5.23
C PHE A 619 -10.67 -14.59 3.87
N GLN A 620 -9.87 -14.50 2.81
CA GLN A 620 -10.41 -14.40 1.45
C GLN A 620 -11.12 -15.69 1.02
N CYS A 621 -10.60 -16.87 1.40
CA CYS A 621 -11.26 -18.16 1.15
C CYS A 621 -12.61 -18.26 1.86
N LEU A 622 -12.68 -17.81 3.11
CA LEU A 622 -13.93 -17.75 3.88
C LEU A 622 -14.92 -16.78 3.24
N ALA A 623 -14.48 -15.58 2.84
CA ALA A 623 -15.32 -14.61 2.15
C ALA A 623 -15.93 -15.19 0.86
N ALA A 624 -15.11 -15.90 0.06
CA ALA A 624 -15.57 -16.59 -1.14
C ALA A 624 -16.52 -17.76 -0.85
N SER A 625 -16.28 -18.48 0.25
CA SER A 625 -17.16 -19.59 0.69
C SER A 625 -18.54 -19.07 1.09
N MET A 626 -18.60 -17.96 1.83
CA MET A 626 -19.84 -17.29 2.20
C MET A 626 -20.62 -16.80 0.98
N ASP A 627 -19.94 -16.12 0.04
CA ASP A 627 -20.56 -15.60 -1.18
C ASP A 627 -21.08 -16.74 -2.10
N LEU A 628 -20.34 -17.85 -2.20
CA LEU A 628 -20.75 -19.03 -2.96
C LEU A 628 -21.93 -19.76 -2.31
N PHE A 629 -21.95 -19.87 -0.99
CA PHE A 629 -23.08 -20.42 -0.24
C PHE A 629 -24.36 -19.60 -0.47
N ASP A 630 -24.27 -18.27 -0.34
CA ASP A 630 -25.40 -17.37 -0.56
C ASP A 630 -25.90 -17.48 -2.02
N ALA A 631 -24.99 -17.58 -2.98
CA ALA A 631 -25.36 -17.77 -4.39
C ALA A 631 -26.08 -19.11 -4.62
N LEU A 632 -25.55 -20.22 -4.13
CA LEU A 632 -26.10 -21.56 -4.38
C LEU A 632 -27.40 -21.85 -3.60
N THR A 633 -27.64 -21.15 -2.50
CA THR A 633 -28.88 -21.27 -1.71
C THR A 633 -29.98 -20.30 -2.16
N SER A 634 -29.63 -19.29 -2.98
CA SER A 634 -30.62 -18.38 -3.57
C SER A 634 -31.55 -19.09 -4.56
N SER A 635 -32.72 -18.50 -4.82
CA SER A 635 -33.68 -19.03 -5.80
C SER A 635 -33.11 -19.18 -7.21
N SER A 636 -32.11 -18.36 -7.57
CA SER A 636 -31.37 -18.45 -8.83
C SER A 636 -29.91 -18.02 -8.60
N PRO A 637 -28.95 -18.97 -8.61
CA PRO A 637 -27.53 -18.65 -8.40
C PRO A 637 -26.94 -17.65 -9.40
N TYR A 638 -27.54 -17.53 -10.59
CA TYR A 638 -27.11 -16.58 -11.61
C TYR A 638 -27.61 -15.15 -11.35
N CYS A 639 -28.69 -14.99 -10.60
CA CYS A 639 -29.24 -13.68 -10.23
C CYS A 639 -28.72 -13.20 -8.88
N ALA A 640 -28.03 -14.06 -8.11
CA ALA A 640 -27.40 -13.70 -6.86
C ALA A 640 -26.41 -12.53 -7.06
N VAL A 641 -26.51 -11.53 -6.20
CA VAL A 641 -25.69 -10.32 -6.23
C VAL A 641 -24.45 -10.55 -5.38
N SER A 642 -23.30 -10.62 -6.03
CA SER A 642 -22.01 -10.73 -5.37
C SER A 642 -21.35 -9.36 -5.22
N HIS A 643 -20.70 -9.17 -4.09
CA HIS A 643 -19.90 -7.99 -3.77
C HIS A 643 -18.40 -8.27 -3.77
N LEU A 644 -18.01 -9.53 -3.97
CA LEU A 644 -16.65 -9.99 -3.77
C LEU A 644 -15.74 -9.58 -4.94
N PRO A 645 -14.57 -8.97 -4.67
CA PRO A 645 -13.59 -8.71 -5.72
C PRO A 645 -12.93 -10.00 -6.23
N ILE A 646 -13.12 -10.32 -7.51
CA ILE A 646 -12.47 -11.48 -8.14
C ILE A 646 -11.06 -11.10 -8.61
N HIS A 647 -10.05 -11.69 -7.97
CA HIS A 647 -8.64 -11.41 -8.29
C HIS A 647 -8.15 -12.13 -9.55
N GLN A 648 -7.48 -11.39 -10.43
CA GLN A 648 -6.74 -11.89 -11.59
C GLN A 648 -5.29 -11.41 -11.45
N ASP A 649 -4.34 -12.34 -11.32
CA ASP A 649 -2.92 -12.04 -11.11
C ASP A 649 -2.04 -12.62 -12.22
N GLY A 650 -1.02 -11.87 -12.60
CA GLY A 650 -0.08 -12.28 -13.63
C GLY A 650 1.04 -13.15 -13.06
N SER A 651 1.44 -14.19 -13.80
CA SER A 651 2.52 -15.08 -13.38
C SER A 651 3.87 -14.41 -13.59
N CYS A 652 4.35 -13.72 -12.55
CA CYS A 652 5.61 -12.97 -12.55
C CYS A 652 5.63 -11.81 -13.58
N ASN A 653 4.82 -10.77 -13.33
CA ASN A 653 4.70 -9.58 -14.20
C ASN A 653 6.03 -9.00 -14.67
N GLY A 654 7.06 -9.01 -13.81
CA GLY A 654 8.39 -8.54 -14.16
C GLY A 654 8.99 -9.27 -15.36
N LEU A 655 8.90 -10.60 -15.38
CA LEU A 655 9.38 -11.42 -16.52
C LEU A 655 8.45 -11.34 -17.71
N GLN A 656 7.12 -11.21 -17.50
CA GLN A 656 6.19 -10.95 -18.60
C GLN A 656 6.58 -9.67 -19.36
N HIS A 657 6.90 -8.60 -18.64
CA HIS A 657 7.39 -7.37 -19.27
C HIS A 657 8.73 -7.56 -19.99
N TYR A 658 9.70 -8.29 -19.40
CA TYR A 658 10.96 -8.55 -20.10
C TYR A 658 10.79 -9.41 -21.35
N ALA A 659 9.97 -10.46 -21.28
CA ALA A 659 9.65 -11.32 -22.42
C ALA A 659 8.97 -10.52 -23.53
N ALA A 660 8.03 -9.62 -23.18
CA ALA A 660 7.39 -8.73 -24.14
C ALA A 660 8.36 -7.71 -24.76
N LEU A 661 9.24 -7.08 -23.95
CA LEU A 661 10.25 -6.13 -24.43
C LEU A 661 11.27 -6.79 -25.36
N GLY A 662 11.74 -7.98 -25.00
CA GLY A 662 12.72 -8.75 -25.76
C GLY A 662 12.11 -9.60 -26.89
N ARG A 663 10.77 -9.67 -26.97
CA ARG A 663 10.02 -10.61 -27.82
C ARG A 663 10.56 -12.04 -27.72
N ASP A 664 10.87 -12.45 -26.49
CA ASP A 664 11.45 -13.76 -26.18
C ASP A 664 10.33 -14.81 -26.09
N TYR A 665 10.16 -15.62 -27.14
CA TYR A 665 9.11 -16.63 -27.21
C TYR A 665 9.20 -17.67 -26.10
N MET A 666 10.41 -18.18 -25.81
CA MET A 666 10.61 -19.20 -24.77
C MET A 666 10.31 -18.61 -23.39
N GLY A 667 10.82 -17.40 -23.12
CA GLY A 667 10.50 -16.66 -21.91
C GLY A 667 9.00 -16.37 -21.78
N ALA A 668 8.35 -15.98 -22.87
CA ALA A 668 6.91 -15.67 -22.95
C ALA A 668 6.02 -16.89 -22.66
N ALA A 669 6.38 -18.06 -23.18
CA ALA A 669 5.69 -19.32 -22.90
C ALA A 669 5.79 -19.69 -21.41
N ALA A 670 6.97 -19.55 -20.81
CA ALA A 670 7.19 -19.86 -19.39
C ALA A 670 6.40 -18.96 -18.42
N VAL A 671 5.95 -17.78 -18.87
CA VAL A 671 5.22 -16.79 -18.06
C VAL A 671 3.79 -16.55 -18.57
N ASN A 672 3.23 -17.49 -19.33
CA ASN A 672 1.83 -17.48 -19.78
C ASN A 672 1.44 -16.31 -20.71
N LEU A 673 2.39 -15.78 -21.49
CA LEU A 673 2.08 -14.82 -22.57
C LEU A 673 1.71 -15.52 -23.88
N VAL A 674 2.10 -16.80 -24.03
CA VAL A 674 1.69 -17.66 -25.14
C VAL A 674 0.53 -18.54 -24.65
N PRO A 675 -0.54 -18.72 -25.45
CA PRO A 675 -1.64 -19.61 -25.08
C PRO A 675 -1.16 -21.04 -24.80
N GLY A 676 -1.68 -21.64 -23.74
CA GLY A 676 -1.43 -23.03 -23.37
C GLY A 676 -2.64 -23.64 -22.65
N GLU A 677 -2.75 -24.96 -22.67
CA GLU A 677 -3.89 -25.68 -22.06
C GLU A 677 -3.88 -25.62 -20.52
N LYS A 678 -2.69 -25.54 -19.92
CA LYS A 678 -2.50 -25.42 -18.48
C LYS A 678 -1.62 -24.21 -18.18
N PRO A 679 -1.84 -23.52 -17.04
CA PRO A 679 -0.94 -22.45 -16.62
C PRO A 679 0.48 -22.98 -16.41
N ALA A 680 1.44 -22.41 -17.13
CA ALA A 680 2.85 -22.65 -16.89
C ALA A 680 3.25 -22.11 -15.50
N ASP A 681 4.09 -22.87 -14.80
CA ASP A 681 4.61 -22.51 -13.49
C ASP A 681 6.13 -22.46 -13.52
N ILE A 682 6.65 -21.32 -13.97
CA ILE A 682 8.08 -20.99 -14.01
C ILE A 682 8.84 -21.37 -12.74
N TYR A 683 8.21 -21.24 -11.57
CA TYR A 683 8.85 -21.55 -10.30
C TYR A 683 9.11 -23.05 -10.12
N SER A 684 8.17 -23.91 -10.54
CA SER A 684 8.35 -25.36 -10.53
C SER A 684 9.36 -25.80 -11.58
N GLU A 685 9.39 -25.16 -12.75
CA GLU A 685 10.41 -25.44 -13.76
C GLU A 685 11.83 -25.09 -13.27
N ILE A 686 11.99 -23.93 -12.63
CA ILE A 686 13.27 -23.54 -12.02
C ILE A 686 13.63 -24.47 -10.87
N ALA A 687 12.69 -24.83 -10.00
CA ALA A 687 12.93 -25.79 -8.92
C ALA A 687 13.41 -27.14 -9.46
N ALA A 688 12.80 -27.64 -10.53
CA ALA A 688 13.21 -28.90 -11.18
C ALA A 688 14.63 -28.80 -11.74
N ARG A 689 14.99 -27.69 -12.42
CA ARG A 689 16.36 -27.46 -12.91
C ARG A 689 17.38 -27.37 -11.78
N VAL A 690 17.05 -26.67 -10.70
CA VAL A 690 17.89 -26.59 -9.50
C VAL A 690 18.07 -27.99 -8.90
N LEU A 691 17.01 -28.78 -8.79
CA LEU A 691 17.07 -30.13 -8.24
C LEU A 691 17.97 -31.05 -9.08
N ILE A 692 17.95 -30.94 -10.41
CA ILE A 692 18.87 -31.68 -11.30
C ILE A 692 20.32 -31.35 -10.97
N VAL A 693 20.68 -30.06 -10.94
CA VAL A 693 22.06 -29.63 -10.63
C VAL A 693 22.49 -30.05 -9.23
N VAL A 694 21.60 -29.92 -8.24
CA VAL A 694 21.88 -30.31 -6.85
C VAL A 694 22.07 -31.83 -6.75
N ARG A 695 21.28 -32.64 -7.47
CA ARG A 695 21.47 -34.10 -7.51
C ARG A 695 22.81 -34.47 -8.15
N GLU A 696 23.15 -33.89 -9.28
CA GLU A 696 24.44 -34.12 -9.95
C GLU A 696 25.62 -33.74 -9.05
N ASP A 697 25.55 -32.59 -8.36
CA ASP A 697 26.59 -32.17 -7.43
C ASP A 697 26.67 -33.08 -6.20
N SER A 698 25.55 -33.63 -5.72
CA SER A 698 25.50 -34.52 -4.56
C SER A 698 26.23 -35.87 -4.79
N MET A 699 26.27 -36.32 -6.05
CA MET A 699 26.94 -37.56 -6.47
C MET A 699 28.47 -37.38 -6.63
N LYS A 700 28.98 -36.14 -6.64
CA LYS A 700 30.41 -35.88 -6.73
C LYS A 700 31.11 -36.21 -5.42
N ASP A 701 32.42 -36.47 -5.49
CA ASP A 701 33.25 -36.72 -4.32
C ASP A 701 33.51 -35.41 -3.55
N PRO A 702 33.13 -35.31 -2.26
CA PRO A 702 33.41 -34.15 -1.43
C PRO A 702 34.89 -33.77 -1.33
N ALA A 703 35.80 -34.72 -1.51
CA ALA A 703 37.25 -34.45 -1.51
C ALA A 703 37.70 -33.63 -2.72
N THR A 704 37.01 -33.77 -3.86
CA THR A 704 37.31 -33.03 -5.10
C THR A 704 36.40 -31.82 -5.29
N ASN A 705 35.17 -31.87 -4.79
CA ASN A 705 34.23 -30.78 -4.84
C ASN A 705 33.57 -30.52 -3.46
N PRO A 706 33.99 -29.46 -2.75
CA PRO A 706 33.41 -29.09 -1.46
C PRO A 706 31.90 -28.81 -1.49
N THR A 707 31.31 -28.54 -2.66
CA THR A 707 29.86 -28.31 -2.77
C THR A 707 29.05 -29.59 -2.71
N ALA A 708 29.66 -30.77 -2.86
CA ALA A 708 28.95 -32.05 -2.84
C ALA A 708 28.30 -32.33 -1.47
N SER A 709 28.97 -31.98 -0.37
CA SER A 709 28.42 -32.12 0.98
C SER A 709 27.20 -31.20 1.21
N LEU A 710 27.28 -29.95 0.74
CA LEU A 710 26.17 -29.00 0.79
C LEU A 710 24.99 -29.45 -0.09
N ALA A 711 25.28 -30.01 -1.26
CA ALA A 711 24.28 -30.52 -2.18
C ALA A 711 23.50 -31.69 -1.56
N ARG A 712 24.19 -32.65 -0.94
CA ARG A 712 23.55 -33.79 -0.23
C ARG A 712 22.54 -33.35 0.81
N VAL A 713 22.82 -32.29 1.56
CA VAL A 713 21.90 -31.72 2.56
C VAL A 713 20.69 -31.05 1.90
N LEU A 714 20.87 -30.49 0.70
CA LEU A 714 19.87 -29.70 0.00
C LEU A 714 18.91 -30.53 -0.87
N VAL A 715 19.32 -31.70 -1.39
CA VAL A 715 18.55 -32.49 -2.39
C VAL A 715 17.07 -32.61 -2.02
N ASP A 716 16.76 -33.03 -0.80
CA ASP A 716 15.37 -33.30 -0.36
C ASP A 716 14.62 -32.03 0.08
N GLN A 717 15.27 -30.87 0.00
CA GLN A 717 14.72 -29.59 0.41
C GLN A 717 14.42 -28.66 -0.77
N VAL A 718 14.77 -29.03 -2.01
CA VAL A 718 14.46 -28.22 -3.20
C VAL A 718 13.00 -28.38 -3.60
N ASP A 719 12.22 -27.32 -3.41
CA ASP A 719 10.84 -27.25 -3.88
C ASP A 719 10.53 -25.87 -4.50
N ARG A 720 9.31 -25.76 -5.04
CA ARG A 720 8.79 -24.51 -5.59
C ARG A 720 8.86 -23.35 -4.59
N LYS A 721 8.52 -23.60 -3.31
CA LYS A 721 8.42 -22.57 -2.26
C LYS A 721 9.80 -21.98 -1.93
N LEU A 722 10.86 -22.78 -1.98
CA LEU A 722 12.25 -22.39 -1.77
C LEU A 722 12.71 -21.35 -2.79
N VAL A 723 12.43 -21.58 -4.08
CA VAL A 723 12.94 -20.73 -5.19
C VAL A 723 12.00 -19.57 -5.54
N LYS A 724 10.68 -19.69 -5.29
CA LYS A 724 9.64 -18.73 -5.72
C LYS A 724 9.99 -17.29 -5.40
N GLN A 725 10.35 -17.01 -4.14
CA GLN A 725 10.62 -15.64 -3.68
C GLN A 725 11.87 -15.05 -4.35
N THR A 726 12.92 -15.84 -4.51
CA THR A 726 14.16 -15.40 -5.18
C THR A 726 13.94 -15.14 -6.66
N VAL A 727 13.25 -16.04 -7.37
CA VAL A 727 12.90 -15.84 -8.78
C VAL A 727 12.06 -14.57 -8.97
N MET A 728 11.02 -14.40 -8.14
CA MET A 728 10.11 -13.25 -8.21
C MET A 728 10.82 -11.92 -7.94
N THR A 729 11.83 -11.89 -7.07
CA THR A 729 12.46 -10.64 -6.65
C THR A 729 13.76 -10.30 -7.38
N SER A 730 14.45 -11.29 -7.97
CA SER A 730 15.65 -11.08 -8.79
C SER A 730 15.38 -10.19 -10.00
N VAL A 731 14.19 -10.32 -10.60
CA VAL A 731 13.77 -9.50 -11.76
C VAL A 731 13.51 -8.05 -11.38
N TYR A 732 13.30 -7.81 -10.08
CA TYR A 732 13.21 -6.49 -9.46
C TYR A 732 14.52 -6.04 -8.80
N GLY A 733 15.66 -6.62 -9.20
CA GLY A 733 16.98 -6.14 -8.84
C GLY A 733 17.45 -6.53 -7.44
N VAL A 734 16.90 -7.61 -6.87
CA VAL A 734 17.47 -8.20 -5.65
C VAL A 734 18.90 -8.64 -5.89
N THR A 735 19.79 -8.29 -4.96
CA THR A 735 21.20 -8.70 -5.01
C THR A 735 21.37 -10.11 -4.48
N TYR A 736 22.51 -10.74 -4.78
CA TYR A 736 22.86 -12.07 -4.26
C TYR A 736 22.67 -12.20 -2.73
N ILE A 737 23.06 -11.17 -1.96
CA ILE A 737 22.90 -11.16 -0.50
C ILE A 737 21.41 -11.20 -0.10
N GLY A 738 20.57 -10.44 -0.81
CA GLY A 738 19.12 -10.43 -0.56
C GLY A 738 18.47 -11.75 -0.96
N ALA A 739 18.84 -12.31 -2.12
CA ALA A 739 18.38 -13.61 -2.58
C ALA A 739 18.73 -14.72 -1.58
N ARG A 740 19.96 -14.72 -1.07
CA ARG A 740 20.39 -15.66 -0.03
C ARG A 740 19.56 -15.54 1.23
N GLN A 741 19.31 -14.33 1.73
CA GLN A 741 18.49 -14.13 2.93
C GLN A 741 17.07 -14.69 2.75
N GLN A 742 16.50 -14.60 1.56
CA GLN A 742 15.18 -15.18 1.26
C GLN A 742 15.22 -16.70 1.32
N ILE A 743 16.21 -17.33 0.69
CA ILE A 743 16.40 -18.79 0.72
C ILE A 743 16.69 -19.27 2.14
N THR A 744 17.56 -18.57 2.89
CA THR A 744 17.83 -18.88 4.31
C THR A 744 16.55 -18.90 5.12
N LYS A 745 15.66 -17.90 4.95
CA LYS A 745 14.37 -17.86 5.67
C LYS A 745 13.51 -19.09 5.33
N ARG A 746 13.46 -19.50 4.06
CA ARG A 746 12.69 -20.69 3.63
C ARG A 746 13.27 -22.00 4.14
N LEU A 747 14.59 -22.12 4.21
CA LEU A 747 15.24 -23.29 4.83
C LEU A 747 15.00 -23.33 6.35
N GLN A 748 15.01 -22.16 7.02
CA GLN A 748 14.68 -22.07 8.45
C GLN A 748 13.24 -22.49 8.74
N GLU A 749 12.28 -22.10 7.88
CA GLU A 749 10.87 -22.52 7.99
C GLU A 749 10.70 -24.06 7.92
N LYS A 750 11.61 -24.77 7.24
CA LYS A 750 11.58 -26.24 7.16
C LYS A 750 12.17 -26.94 8.39
N GLY A 751 13.03 -26.27 9.16
CA GLY A 751 13.58 -26.79 10.42
C GLY A 751 14.56 -27.97 10.30
N LEU A 752 14.94 -28.39 9.09
CA LEU A 752 15.80 -29.58 8.87
C LEU A 752 17.30 -29.32 9.10
N ILE A 753 17.74 -28.06 9.06
CA ILE A 753 19.14 -27.66 9.28
C ILE A 753 19.21 -26.87 10.60
N THR A 754 19.79 -27.49 11.62
CA THR A 754 19.89 -26.91 12.97
C THR A 754 21.19 -26.14 13.20
N ASP A 755 22.26 -26.45 12.45
CA ASP A 755 23.52 -25.71 12.48
C ASP A 755 23.44 -24.43 11.62
N ASP A 756 23.61 -23.27 12.27
CA ASP A 756 23.61 -21.95 11.64
C ASP A 756 24.71 -21.78 10.59
N LYS A 757 25.88 -22.40 10.79
CA LYS A 757 26.99 -22.31 9.84
C LYS A 757 26.68 -23.11 8.57
N LEU A 758 26.27 -24.36 8.73
CA LEU A 758 25.81 -25.20 7.62
C LEU A 758 24.65 -24.55 6.87
N LEU A 759 23.68 -23.99 7.60
CA LEU A 759 22.54 -23.27 7.01
C LEU A 759 23.00 -22.10 6.12
N TYR A 760 23.99 -21.33 6.58
CA TYR A 760 24.55 -20.22 5.80
C TYR A 760 25.22 -20.70 4.52
N ASP A 761 26.02 -21.76 4.60
CA ASP A 761 26.77 -22.31 3.46
C ASP A 761 25.84 -22.97 2.44
N VAL A 762 24.87 -23.78 2.90
CA VAL A 762 23.81 -24.36 2.06
C VAL A 762 22.98 -23.26 1.39
N SER A 763 22.62 -22.20 2.12
CA SER A 763 21.90 -21.06 1.54
C SER A 763 22.69 -20.38 0.43
N CYS A 764 24.02 -20.21 0.60
CA CYS A 764 24.87 -19.64 -0.44
C CYS A 764 24.89 -20.52 -1.70
N TYR A 765 25.08 -21.82 -1.52
CA TYR A 765 25.07 -22.79 -2.61
C TYR A 765 23.72 -22.78 -3.36
N ALA A 766 22.60 -22.92 -2.64
CA ALA A 766 21.25 -22.89 -3.19
C ALA A 766 20.96 -21.60 -3.98
N THR A 767 21.40 -20.45 -3.46
CA THR A 767 21.22 -19.15 -4.12
C THR A 767 21.96 -19.08 -5.45
N ARG A 768 23.21 -19.55 -5.49
CA ARG A 768 24.02 -19.56 -6.71
C ARG A 768 23.36 -20.41 -7.79
N VAL A 769 23.03 -21.67 -7.45
CA VAL A 769 22.40 -22.60 -8.40
C VAL A 769 21.06 -22.06 -8.91
N THR A 770 20.25 -21.45 -8.04
CA THR A 770 18.96 -20.85 -8.42
C THR A 770 19.13 -19.67 -9.38
N LEU A 771 20.08 -18.76 -9.11
CA LEU A 771 20.32 -17.60 -9.98
C LEU A 771 20.93 -18.01 -11.32
N ASP A 772 21.77 -19.04 -11.33
CA ASP A 772 22.35 -19.58 -12.56
C ASP A 772 21.27 -20.24 -13.44
N ALA A 773 20.39 -21.05 -12.85
CA ALA A 773 19.24 -21.65 -13.55
C ALA A 773 18.30 -20.59 -14.13
N LEU A 774 17.99 -19.54 -13.36
CA LEU A 774 17.19 -18.41 -13.82
C LEU A 774 17.87 -17.68 -15.00
N GLY A 775 19.18 -17.46 -14.91
CA GLY A 775 19.96 -16.78 -15.93
C GLY A 775 20.05 -17.55 -17.24
N GLN A 776 20.08 -18.88 -17.18
CA GLN A 776 20.07 -19.75 -18.36
C GLN A 776 18.72 -19.73 -19.09
N MET A 777 17.61 -19.68 -18.34
CA MET A 777 16.26 -19.63 -18.92
C MET A 777 15.90 -18.27 -19.53
N PHE A 778 16.35 -17.17 -18.93
CA PHE A 778 15.95 -15.81 -19.34
C PHE A 778 17.13 -14.97 -19.83
N GLN A 779 17.83 -15.48 -20.86
CA GLN A 779 19.00 -14.80 -21.43
C GLN A 779 18.65 -13.43 -22.02
N SER A 780 17.50 -13.32 -22.70
CA SER A 780 17.03 -12.05 -23.28
C SER A 780 16.79 -11.00 -22.18
N ALA A 781 16.10 -11.37 -21.10
CA ALA A 781 15.89 -10.49 -19.95
C ALA A 781 17.22 -10.04 -19.32
N ARG A 782 18.20 -10.94 -19.19
CA ARG A 782 19.55 -10.62 -18.70
C ARG A 782 20.28 -9.64 -19.61
N GLY A 783 20.17 -9.81 -20.93
CA GLY A 783 20.71 -8.89 -21.92
C GLY A 783 20.12 -7.48 -21.78
N ILE A 784 18.80 -7.37 -21.66
CA ILE A 784 18.10 -6.09 -21.47
C ILE A 784 18.53 -5.43 -20.15
N MET A 785 18.56 -6.19 -19.05
CA MET A 785 19.00 -5.67 -17.75
C MET A 785 20.44 -5.14 -17.78
N ALA A 786 21.34 -5.84 -18.48
CA ALA A 786 22.73 -5.42 -18.63
C ALA A 786 22.82 -4.12 -19.44
N TRP A 787 22.12 -4.04 -20.57
CA TRP A 787 22.06 -2.85 -21.42
C TRP A 787 21.54 -1.62 -20.65
N LEU A 788 20.41 -1.76 -19.94
CA LEU A 788 19.88 -0.71 -19.08
C LEU A 788 20.91 -0.28 -18.04
N GLY A 789 21.54 -1.24 -17.36
CA GLY A 789 22.57 -0.95 -16.36
C GLY A 789 23.76 -0.15 -16.92
N ASP A 790 24.15 -0.39 -18.17
CA ASP A 790 25.24 0.33 -18.82
C ASP A 790 24.81 1.73 -19.27
N CYS A 791 23.59 1.91 -19.78
CA CYS A 791 23.02 3.25 -20.01
C CYS A 791 23.00 4.08 -18.71
N ALA A 792 22.51 3.52 -17.61
CA ALA A 792 22.48 4.18 -16.32
C ALA A 792 23.88 4.54 -15.79
N LYS A 793 24.88 3.70 -16.07
CA LYS A 793 26.28 3.98 -15.72
C LYS A 793 26.79 5.21 -16.47
N MET A 794 26.57 5.29 -17.78
CA MET A 794 27.01 6.41 -18.61
C MET A 794 26.37 7.73 -18.16
N ILE A 795 25.04 7.74 -17.98
CA ILE A 795 24.31 8.93 -17.50
C ILE A 795 24.82 9.39 -16.12
N ALA A 796 25.07 8.43 -15.22
CA ALA A 796 25.53 8.75 -13.87
C ALA A 796 27.01 9.22 -13.82
N LEU A 797 27.84 8.86 -14.80
CA LEU A 797 29.21 9.37 -14.94
C LEU A 797 29.23 10.87 -15.28
N ASP A 798 28.25 11.33 -16.04
CA ASP A 798 28.01 12.76 -16.33
C ASP A 798 27.32 13.50 -15.16
N ASN A 799 27.27 12.87 -13.99
CA ASN A 799 26.62 13.38 -12.77
C ASN A 799 25.14 13.76 -12.97
N GLN A 800 24.44 13.08 -13.89
CA GLN A 800 23.00 13.23 -14.07
C GLN A 800 22.24 12.04 -13.46
N PRO A 801 21.06 12.25 -12.84
CA PRO A 801 20.20 11.14 -12.47
C PRO A 801 19.53 10.57 -13.72
N VAL A 802 19.27 9.27 -13.72
CA VAL A 802 18.50 8.64 -14.80
C VAL A 802 17.05 9.14 -14.75
N LYS A 803 16.55 9.58 -15.90
CA LYS A 803 15.19 10.09 -16.10
C LYS A 803 14.57 9.45 -17.33
N TRP A 804 13.28 9.14 -17.26
CA TRP A 804 12.50 8.71 -18.41
C TRP A 804 11.04 9.15 -18.25
N THR A 805 10.26 9.03 -19.32
CA THR A 805 8.81 9.24 -19.27
C THR A 805 8.14 7.89 -19.49
N SER A 806 7.22 7.52 -18.59
CA SER A 806 6.43 6.28 -18.74
C SER A 806 5.46 6.37 -19.93
N PRO A 807 4.97 5.23 -20.46
CA PRO A 807 3.95 5.21 -21.51
C PRO A 807 2.67 6.01 -21.22
N VAL A 808 2.32 6.21 -19.94
CA VAL A 808 1.16 7.02 -19.52
C VAL A 808 1.50 8.51 -19.33
N GLY A 809 2.73 8.92 -19.63
CA GLY A 809 3.17 10.32 -19.57
C GLY A 809 3.76 10.75 -18.22
N LEU A 810 3.87 9.87 -17.22
CA LEU A 810 4.51 10.21 -15.95
C LEU A 810 6.02 10.41 -16.10
N PRO A 811 6.61 11.56 -15.69
CA PRO A 811 8.05 11.72 -15.61
C PRO A 811 8.61 10.98 -14.39
N VAL A 812 9.56 10.08 -14.62
CA VAL A 812 10.22 9.29 -13.57
C VAL A 812 11.66 9.74 -13.43
N VAL A 813 12.08 10.03 -12.19
CA VAL A 813 13.45 10.45 -11.85
C VAL A 813 13.99 9.57 -10.72
N GLN A 814 15.13 8.93 -10.93
CA GLN A 814 15.77 8.13 -9.88
C GLN A 814 16.41 9.02 -8.81
N PRO A 815 16.05 8.86 -7.52
CA PRO A 815 16.48 9.76 -6.44
C PRO A 815 17.87 9.44 -5.86
N TYR A 816 18.68 8.63 -6.55
CA TYR A 816 19.89 8.07 -5.95
C TYR A 816 21.09 9.01 -6.04
N LYS A 817 21.12 9.97 -5.10
CA LYS A 817 22.25 10.87 -4.83
C LYS A 817 23.07 10.40 -3.62
N LYS A 818 24.31 10.87 -3.51
CA LYS A 818 25.11 10.74 -2.28
C LYS A 818 24.60 11.78 -1.29
N TYR A 819 24.32 11.35 -0.06
CA TYR A 819 23.85 12.23 1.00
C TYR A 819 25.03 12.92 1.69
N LYS A 820 24.87 14.21 2.01
CA LYS A 820 25.74 14.94 2.93
C LYS A 820 25.05 14.99 4.29
N ASN A 821 25.78 14.67 5.35
CA ASN A 821 25.27 14.83 6.71
C ASN A 821 25.66 16.24 7.19
N TYR A 822 24.73 16.94 7.83
CA TYR A 822 25.02 18.18 8.54
C TYR A 822 24.45 18.09 9.95
N MET A 823 25.16 18.69 10.90
CA MET A 823 24.78 18.65 12.31
C MET A 823 23.90 19.86 12.63
N ILE A 824 22.75 19.62 13.24
CA ILE A 824 21.88 20.66 13.79
C ILE A 824 21.85 20.57 15.31
N ARG A 825 22.03 21.71 15.97
CA ARG A 825 21.84 21.81 17.42
C ARG A 825 20.35 21.96 17.71
N THR A 826 19.80 21.01 18.45
CA THR A 826 18.44 21.03 18.99
C THR A 826 18.48 21.22 20.50
N SER A 827 17.33 21.31 21.16
CA SER A 827 17.28 21.46 22.63
C SER A 827 17.75 20.19 23.36
N LEU A 828 17.38 19.00 22.88
CA LEU A 828 17.83 17.73 23.46
C LEU A 828 19.28 17.37 23.10
N GLN A 829 19.67 17.53 21.83
CA GLN A 829 20.97 17.04 21.35
C GLN A 829 21.41 17.64 20.00
N CYS A 830 22.61 17.28 19.55
CA CYS A 830 23.07 17.57 18.20
C CYS A 830 22.67 16.43 17.25
N LEU A 831 21.76 16.70 16.30
CA LEU A 831 21.24 15.70 15.36
C LEU A 831 21.93 15.81 14.00
N ALA A 832 22.30 14.68 13.41
CA ALA A 832 22.78 14.61 12.04
C ALA A 832 21.59 14.54 11.06
N LEU A 833 21.30 15.64 10.39
CA LEU A 833 20.34 15.66 9.28
C LEU A 833 21.02 15.22 7.98
N ARG A 834 20.30 14.43 7.19
CA ARG A 834 20.72 14.05 5.84
C ARG A 834 20.15 15.04 4.85
N ARG A 835 21.01 15.69 4.07
CA ARG A 835 20.63 16.44 2.88
C ARG A 835 21.05 15.68 1.64
N GLU A 836 20.26 15.77 0.58
CA GLU A 836 20.75 15.38 -0.75
C GLU A 836 21.99 16.21 -1.07
N GLY A 837 23.08 15.51 -1.41
CA GLY A 837 24.26 16.15 -1.99
C GLY A 837 24.13 16.25 -3.51
N ASP A 838 25.03 17.01 -4.12
CA ASP A 838 25.00 17.34 -5.55
C ASP A 838 25.58 16.22 -6.44
N THR A 839 26.06 15.14 -5.83
CA THR A 839 26.76 14.05 -6.52
C THR A 839 25.90 12.80 -6.63
N ILE A 840 25.88 12.19 -7.81
CA ILE A 840 25.08 11.01 -8.10
C ILE A 840 25.75 9.74 -7.55
N ALA A 841 24.94 8.81 -7.03
CA ALA A 841 25.40 7.51 -6.56
C ALA A 841 25.40 6.49 -7.72
N ILE A 842 26.44 6.52 -8.55
CA ILE A 842 26.59 5.71 -9.79
C ILE A 842 26.19 4.23 -9.58
N ARG A 843 26.75 3.57 -8.56
CA ARG A 843 26.45 2.16 -8.28
C ARG A 843 24.97 1.89 -8.01
N ARG A 844 24.27 2.82 -7.34
CA ARG A 844 22.84 2.67 -7.03
C ARG A 844 21.98 2.99 -8.25
N GLN A 845 22.33 3.98 -9.06
CA GLN A 845 21.64 4.27 -10.33
C GLN A 845 21.67 3.04 -11.25
N LYS A 846 22.87 2.47 -11.51
CA LYS A 846 23.04 1.27 -12.34
C LYS A 846 22.20 0.09 -11.86
N ALA A 847 22.28 -0.24 -10.57
CA ALA A 847 21.58 -1.40 -10.02
C ALA A 847 20.05 -1.23 -9.98
N ALA A 848 19.55 0.00 -9.84
CA ALA A 848 18.13 0.25 -9.65
C ALA A 848 17.39 0.63 -10.94
N PHE A 849 18.09 0.90 -12.05
CA PHE A 849 17.41 1.33 -13.29
C PHE A 849 16.55 0.23 -13.91
N PRO A 850 17.06 -1.00 -14.14
CA PRO A 850 16.22 -2.08 -14.68
C PRO A 850 14.93 -2.32 -13.87
N PRO A 851 14.96 -2.50 -12.53
CA PRO A 851 13.73 -2.76 -11.79
C PRO A 851 12.79 -1.55 -11.73
N ASN A 852 13.32 -0.32 -11.66
CA ASN A 852 12.46 0.86 -11.66
C ASN A 852 11.76 1.07 -13.00
N LEU A 853 12.43 0.77 -14.12
CA LEU A 853 11.82 0.82 -15.44
C LEU A 853 10.68 -0.20 -15.55
N VAL A 854 10.93 -1.46 -15.19
CA VAL A 854 9.89 -2.51 -15.22
C VAL A 854 8.71 -2.16 -14.32
N HIS A 855 8.94 -1.67 -13.10
CA HIS A 855 7.86 -1.20 -12.23
C HIS A 855 7.06 -0.04 -12.85
N SER A 856 7.70 0.84 -13.62
CA SER A 856 6.99 1.92 -14.32
C SER A 856 6.15 1.41 -15.48
N LEU A 857 6.54 0.30 -16.12
CA LEU A 857 5.76 -0.36 -17.18
C LEU A 857 4.57 -1.11 -16.59
N ASP A 858 4.79 -1.87 -15.51
CA ASP A 858 3.76 -2.56 -14.72
C ASP A 858 2.69 -1.57 -14.23
N SER A 859 3.13 -0.44 -13.67
CA SER A 859 2.22 0.64 -13.30
C SER A 859 1.48 1.26 -14.49
N SER A 860 2.15 1.42 -15.62
CA SER A 860 1.51 1.99 -16.82
C SER A 860 0.44 1.05 -17.35
N HIS A 861 0.72 -0.25 -17.37
CA HIS A 861 -0.22 -1.29 -17.76
C HIS A 861 -1.47 -1.24 -16.90
N MET A 862 -1.35 -1.28 -15.57
CA MET A 862 -2.52 -1.18 -14.69
C MET A 862 -3.32 0.11 -14.89
N MET A 863 -2.67 1.26 -15.05
CA MET A 863 -3.39 2.52 -15.28
C MET A 863 -4.18 2.49 -16.59
N MET A 864 -3.61 1.91 -17.65
CA MET A 864 -4.33 1.74 -18.93
C MET A 864 -5.49 0.76 -18.78
N THR A 865 -5.32 -0.34 -18.04
CA THR A 865 -6.38 -1.30 -17.73
C THR A 865 -7.49 -0.66 -16.90
N ALA A 866 -7.17 0.16 -15.90
CA ALA A 866 -8.16 0.86 -15.08
C ALA A 866 -9.04 1.79 -15.94
N ILE A 867 -8.44 2.52 -16.88
CA ILE A 867 -9.16 3.38 -17.83
C ILE A 867 -10.09 2.54 -18.72
N ALA A 868 -9.57 1.48 -19.32
CA ALA A 868 -10.37 0.59 -20.18
C ALA A 868 -11.52 -0.09 -19.41
N CYS A 869 -11.28 -0.53 -18.17
CA CYS A 869 -12.32 -1.05 -17.29
C CYS A 869 -13.40 0.00 -17.03
N LYS A 870 -13.02 1.26 -16.80
CA LYS A 870 -14.02 2.32 -16.58
C LYS A 870 -14.85 2.60 -17.83
N GLU A 871 -14.24 2.58 -19.01
CA GLU A 871 -14.94 2.72 -20.30
C GLU A 871 -15.93 1.57 -20.54
N ALA A 872 -15.60 0.35 -20.07
CA ALA A 872 -16.48 -0.82 -20.07
C ALA A 872 -17.45 -0.89 -18.88
N ASP A 873 -17.55 0.19 -18.09
CA ASP A 873 -18.35 0.27 -16.85
C ASP A 873 -18.09 -0.87 -15.85
N LEU A 874 -16.82 -1.20 -15.62
CA LEU A 874 -16.36 -2.16 -14.62
C LEU A 874 -15.72 -1.44 -13.43
N HIS A 875 -15.98 -1.94 -12.21
CA HIS A 875 -15.21 -1.52 -11.03
C HIS A 875 -13.85 -2.20 -11.05
N PHE A 876 -12.80 -1.42 -10.81
CA PHE A 876 -11.42 -1.90 -10.86
C PHE A 876 -10.67 -1.48 -9.60
N ALA A 877 -9.86 -2.41 -9.09
CA ALA A 877 -8.90 -2.19 -8.03
C ALA A 877 -7.58 -2.86 -8.44
N GLY A 878 -6.50 -2.08 -8.46
CA GLY A 878 -5.17 -2.57 -8.84
C GLY A 878 -4.30 -2.83 -7.61
N LEU A 879 -3.74 -4.04 -7.51
CA LEU A 879 -2.69 -4.38 -6.56
C LEU A 879 -1.35 -4.41 -7.31
N ILE A 880 -0.44 -3.48 -7.00
CA ILE A 880 0.88 -3.41 -7.67
C ILE A 880 2.03 -3.34 -6.69
#